data_AF-A0A3C1VKC7-F1
#
_entry.id   AF-A0A3C1VKC7-F1
#
_cell.length_a   1.000
_cell.length_b   1.000
_cell.length_c   1.000
_cell.angle_alpha   90.00
_cell.angle_beta   90.00
_cell.angle_gamma   90.00
#
_symmetry.space_group_name_H-M   'P 1'
#
loop_
_entity.id
_entity.type
_entity.pdbx_description
1 polymer ?
#
loop_
_entity_poly.entity_id
_entity_poly.type
_entity_poly.pdbx_seq_one_letter_code
_entity_poly.pdbx_strand_id
1 'polypeptide(L)'
;MYHSNKGFRHLKTISVPFSIFAILALVVQSLAFTFSFPASATGCQTLNVWSMGYWKTHQSEWILPQTLGGMVINTTVEGDDVFNNYADSPANKVRGQLLALKFNIAIGAGSGYVPGDVITLNQLASQADAMLQQVPPVTEAELTTMASRIENVNTAVTVSTCLTDKGILIVKKKVVNDNGGTKQPADFTMQVTGINPNPASFPGSPTGTNVTIEPGDYSVSEIQDPGYAMTLSADCTGTIAHGESKTCTVTNDDIPPEESKLIVIKHVINDNGGIKVAADFNIDVTAAGNFQQTIPGNETGTEFSVESGGYLVVEQNSLGYSVSYDNCQGTIAVGETMTCTVTNDDPVPPPPDPAYIIVIKHVSNDDGGTKNSPDFTMHLEAGTGSLNTSFPGAEAPGVQTQVPVGDFNVTEDQDPAYTMTMTGDCTGVIAAGETKTCTITNDDIPPPPPPKGKLVIIKKVINDNGWTKVANDFSILVQAANNFQNIYAGQDAPGVMVDVDPGDYVIEEVDTLGYTKTKSADCSGTIAAQEIKTCTITNDDPDKGTLIVIKHVINDSGTGSKSAGDFTMSVTAQNPSQTSFAGVEAPGVTISVDPGDYNVDEVDNFNYTKSRSAECSGTIAAGETKTCTITNNDPSGGGGGGGGGGCTGASCNPNPSPVNATITCGPNATLSFTYGSDVNAISISQNIAFDAATIISPVASIPWAIPAGDGQTVYIKFQRATGSIEIRQATTSNCTPPGQVLSCTNLVTAESELVTSPNQSVINSAKGKLLIQSEAQGQIWYVHYSSGLKYYIPGAPNTMTVVKSFADGITNDNLTKIPLGLSQNIAGTDTDGDNLPDLYEEAIGTNAIAADTDSDGFTDYVELQNGYNPLGADKAVTDQTFANEQKGRFFMQIEEAGQVWYVSPLDGKRYYIPSDSTNAYNVIASLAKNMTNAEIRQISVGQEIKGIDTSAFAGCYIPSPSVLGASTELPRTGFPFDLAQLVIIPGLAAYPWLKRRYSKALSMHFAKFTH
;
A
#
# COMPACT_ATOMS: atom_id res chain seq x y z
N MET A 1 37.65 63.65 -0.37
CA MET A 1 38.77 63.24 -1.26
C MET A 1 38.29 62.11 -2.17
N TYR A 2 38.99 61.82 -3.27
CA TYR A 2 38.68 60.80 -4.28
C TYR A 2 37.36 60.97 -5.10
N HIS A 3 37.55 61.46 -6.32
CA HIS A 3 37.06 60.97 -7.63
C HIS A 3 35.86 59.99 -7.76
N SER A 4 35.06 60.01 -8.85
CA SER A 4 34.91 60.96 -9.99
C SER A 4 33.76 60.52 -10.94
N ASN A 5 33.40 61.40 -11.88
CA ASN A 5 32.67 61.19 -13.16
C ASN A 5 31.13 61.38 -13.10
N LYS A 6 30.57 62.43 -13.74
CA LYS A 6 30.20 62.63 -15.18
C LYS A 6 28.83 62.00 -15.54
N GLY A 7 27.85 62.71 -16.12
CA GLY A 7 27.68 64.16 -16.26
C GLY A 7 26.81 64.62 -17.45
N PHE A 8 26.49 65.92 -17.43
CA PHE A 8 26.27 66.84 -18.58
C PHE A 8 25.06 66.67 -19.55
N ARG A 9 24.44 67.83 -19.84
CA ARG A 9 23.50 68.16 -20.95
C ARG A 9 22.03 67.72 -20.74
N HIS A 10 21.01 68.42 -21.27
CA HIS A 10 21.00 69.58 -22.20
C HIS A 10 19.91 70.61 -21.81
N LEU A 11 20.20 71.90 -21.98
CA LEU A 11 19.17 72.96 -22.03
C LEU A 11 18.50 72.99 -23.42
N LYS A 12 17.18 73.24 -23.44
CA LYS A 12 16.44 73.81 -24.58
C LYS A 12 15.36 74.77 -24.06
N THR A 13 15.27 75.94 -24.66
CA THR A 13 14.21 76.96 -24.49
C THR A 13 13.26 76.95 -25.68
N ILE A 14 12.04 77.51 -25.54
CA ILE A 14 11.36 78.49 -26.45
C ILE A 14 9.80 78.42 -26.38
N SER A 15 9.21 79.59 -26.08
CA SER A 15 7.87 80.16 -26.37
C SER A 15 6.51 79.46 -26.12
N VAL A 16 5.72 80.08 -25.22
CA VAL A 16 4.32 80.63 -25.32
C VAL A 16 3.40 80.24 -26.50
N PRO A 17 2.05 80.22 -26.29
CA PRO A 17 1.24 81.45 -26.53
C PRO A 17 0.01 81.70 -25.59
N PHE A 18 -0.45 82.98 -25.54
CA PHE A 18 -1.85 83.56 -25.55
C PHE A 18 -3.03 82.77 -24.90
N SER A 19 -4.09 83.32 -24.26
CA SER A 19 -4.84 84.62 -24.29
C SER A 19 -5.96 84.59 -23.19
N ILE A 20 -6.82 85.60 -22.87
CA ILE A 20 -6.78 87.09 -22.73
C ILE A 20 -8.17 87.59 -22.18
N PHE A 21 -8.29 88.86 -21.71
CA PHE A 21 -9.53 89.60 -21.30
C PHE A 21 -10.28 89.14 -20.01
N ALA A 22 -11.03 89.99 -19.26
CA ALA A 22 -11.17 91.46 -19.10
C ALA A 22 -11.87 91.72 -17.71
N ILE A 23 -12.07 92.93 -17.10
CA ILE A 23 -12.68 94.22 -17.53
C ILE A 23 -12.31 95.36 -16.53
N LEU A 24 -12.21 96.61 -17.03
CA LEU A 24 -12.42 97.99 -16.46
C LEU A 24 -12.73 98.25 -14.95
N ALA A 25 -12.55 99.45 -14.35
CA ALA A 25 -12.30 100.82 -14.88
C ALA A 25 -11.78 101.84 -13.80
N LEU A 26 -10.98 102.85 -14.24
CA LEU A 26 -10.74 104.26 -13.75
C LEU A 26 -10.63 104.56 -12.21
N VAL A 27 -9.96 105.61 -11.68
CA VAL A 27 -9.66 107.02 -12.07
C VAL A 27 -8.25 107.38 -11.50
N VAL A 28 -7.19 107.70 -12.28
CA VAL A 28 -6.76 109.02 -12.84
C VAL A 28 -6.24 110.08 -11.82
N GLN A 29 -4.94 110.42 -11.92
CA GLN A 29 -4.22 111.63 -11.42
C GLN A 29 -4.05 111.81 -9.89
N SER A 30 -3.01 112.50 -9.37
CA SER A 30 -1.89 113.26 -9.99
C SER A 30 -0.59 113.16 -9.18
N LEU A 31 0.57 113.24 -9.85
CA LEU A 31 1.87 113.47 -9.20
C LEU A 31 1.96 114.89 -8.61
N ALA A 32 2.22 115.01 -7.31
CA ALA A 32 2.57 116.26 -6.65
C ALA A 32 3.73 116.03 -5.66
N PHE A 33 4.93 116.45 -6.04
CA PHE A 33 6.11 116.44 -5.15
C PHE A 33 5.98 117.61 -4.17
N THR A 34 5.48 117.35 -2.95
CA THR A 34 5.45 118.35 -1.88
C THR A 34 6.53 118.05 -0.85
N PHE A 35 7.56 118.90 -0.80
CA PHE A 35 8.54 118.91 0.29
C PHE A 35 7.87 119.36 1.59
N SER A 36 7.34 118.41 2.35
CA SER A 36 7.09 118.61 3.78
C SER A 36 8.44 118.69 4.49
N PHE A 37 8.91 119.91 4.75
CA PHE A 37 9.97 120.13 5.73
C PHE A 37 9.45 119.65 7.09
N PRO A 38 10.03 118.60 7.71
CA PRO A 38 9.76 118.37 9.12
C PRO A 38 10.30 119.57 9.90
N ALA A 39 9.54 120.06 10.88
CA ALA A 39 10.05 121.06 11.80
C ALA A 39 11.33 120.51 12.46
N SER A 40 12.39 121.32 12.50
CA SER A 40 13.68 120.90 13.04
C SER A 40 13.57 120.67 14.56
N ALA A 41 13.25 119.44 14.96
CA ALA A 41 13.56 118.96 16.29
C ALA A 41 15.06 119.17 16.51
N THR A 42 15.42 120.04 17.45
CA THR A 42 16.80 120.48 17.65
C THR A 42 17.66 119.27 17.98
N GLY A 43 18.58 118.91 17.08
CA GLY A 43 19.42 117.73 17.23
C GLY A 43 20.15 117.74 18.58
N CYS A 44 20.14 116.60 19.28
CA CYS A 44 20.70 116.46 20.62
C CYS A 44 22.12 117.03 20.68
N GLN A 45 22.33 118.01 21.55
CA GLN A 45 23.62 118.67 21.68
C GLN A 45 24.47 117.93 22.70
N THR A 46 25.74 117.74 22.34
CA THR A 46 26.78 117.20 23.21
C THR A 46 27.50 118.39 23.87
N LEU A 47 27.38 118.51 25.19
CA LEU A 47 28.00 119.57 25.98
C LEU A 47 29.23 119.01 26.70
N ASN A 48 30.36 119.72 26.65
CA ASN A 48 31.58 119.30 27.33
C ASN A 48 31.47 119.49 28.85
N VAL A 49 32.03 118.56 29.63
CA VAL A 49 32.15 118.65 31.08
C VAL A 49 33.56 118.25 31.52
N TRP A 50 34.15 119.04 32.41
CA TRP A 50 35.53 118.88 32.84
C TRP A 50 35.64 118.38 34.28
N SER A 51 36.69 117.62 34.56
CA SER A 51 36.91 117.05 35.89
C SER A 51 37.39 118.08 36.90
N MET A 52 37.21 117.79 38.18
CA MET A 52 37.79 118.58 39.28
C MET A 52 39.32 118.73 39.15
N GLY A 53 40.02 117.76 38.53
CA GLY A 53 41.46 117.86 38.27
C GLY A 53 41.82 118.89 37.18
N TYR A 54 40.96 119.06 36.17
CA TYR A 54 41.09 120.14 35.19
C TYR A 54 40.86 121.50 35.86
N TRP A 55 39.75 121.67 36.60
CA TRP A 55 39.44 122.94 37.27
C TRP A 55 40.53 123.38 38.27
N LYS A 56 41.11 122.44 39.03
CA LYS A 56 42.28 122.68 39.91
C LYS A 56 43.51 123.29 39.21
N THR A 57 43.65 123.13 37.89
CA THR A 57 44.81 123.62 37.12
C THR A 57 44.49 124.82 36.22
N HIS A 58 43.21 125.21 36.10
CA HIS A 58 42.73 126.25 35.19
C HIS A 58 42.04 127.40 35.97
N GLN A 59 42.69 127.89 37.02
CA GLN A 59 42.17 128.96 37.91
C GLN A 59 41.77 130.25 37.19
N SER A 60 42.41 130.56 36.06
CA SER A 60 42.10 131.72 35.22
C SER A 60 40.74 131.63 34.52
N GLU A 61 40.11 130.46 34.50
CA GLU A 61 38.80 130.20 33.86
C GLU A 61 37.65 130.10 34.88
N TRP A 62 37.92 130.32 36.18
CA TRP A 62 36.92 130.20 37.24
C TRP A 62 35.92 131.36 37.23
N ILE A 63 34.66 131.05 36.92
CA ILE A 63 33.55 132.01 37.00
C ILE A 63 33.12 132.12 38.47
N LEU A 64 33.61 133.15 39.16
CA LEU A 64 33.31 133.49 40.55
C LEU A 64 32.37 134.72 40.65
N PRO A 65 31.59 134.87 41.74
CA PRO A 65 31.52 134.00 42.91
C PRO A 65 30.70 132.72 42.69
N GLN A 66 30.97 131.70 43.50
CA GLN A 66 30.20 130.45 43.56
C GLN A 66 29.65 130.21 44.97
N THR A 67 28.52 129.52 45.08
CA THR A 67 27.93 129.11 46.37
C THR A 67 27.98 127.59 46.52
N LEU A 68 28.28 127.08 47.70
CA LEU A 68 28.40 125.65 48.00
C LEU A 68 27.69 125.34 49.32
N GLY A 69 26.37 125.16 49.28
CA GLY A 69 25.59 124.85 50.48
C GLY A 69 25.69 125.92 51.58
N GLY A 70 25.51 127.19 51.21
CA GLY A 70 25.59 128.34 52.13
C GLY A 70 26.99 128.94 52.31
N MET A 71 28.06 128.21 51.98
CA MET A 71 29.40 128.77 51.83
C MET A 71 29.48 129.57 50.52
N VAL A 72 30.09 130.76 50.52
CA VAL A 72 30.30 131.58 49.31
C VAL A 72 31.80 131.71 49.04
N ILE A 73 32.19 131.37 47.82
CA ILE A 73 33.57 131.43 47.30
C ILE A 73 33.65 132.64 46.37
N ASN A 74 34.43 133.66 46.75
CA ASN A 74 34.55 134.92 46.03
C ASN A 74 35.90 135.08 45.33
N THR A 75 36.92 134.36 45.81
CA THR A 75 38.31 134.42 45.35
C THR A 75 38.83 133.04 44.93
N THR A 76 39.89 133.01 44.12
CA THR A 76 40.56 131.77 43.75
C THR A 76 41.23 131.08 44.94
N VAL A 77 41.67 131.82 45.97
CA VAL A 77 42.25 131.25 47.19
C VAL A 77 41.20 130.46 47.99
N GLU A 78 40.00 131.01 48.17
CA GLU A 78 38.90 130.29 48.85
C GLU A 78 38.47 129.03 48.08
N GLY A 79 38.51 129.07 46.74
CA GLY A 79 38.19 127.91 45.89
C GLY A 79 39.29 126.85 45.89
N ASP A 80 40.56 127.25 45.95
CA ASP A 80 41.70 126.35 46.17
C ASP A 80 41.59 125.64 47.52
N ASP A 81 41.23 126.35 48.60
CA ASP A 81 41.03 125.75 49.92
C ASP A 81 39.89 124.71 49.89
N VAL A 82 38.78 124.97 49.20
CA VAL A 82 37.72 123.95 48.99
C VAL A 82 38.24 122.76 48.19
N PHE A 83 38.99 122.99 47.12
CA PHE A 83 39.49 121.95 46.25
C PHE A 83 40.61 121.11 46.88
N ASN A 84 41.44 121.69 47.75
CA ASN A 84 42.53 120.99 48.43
C ASN A 84 42.00 120.17 49.61
N ASN A 85 41.16 120.77 50.45
CA ASN A 85 40.59 120.15 51.67
C ASN A 85 39.31 119.31 51.37
N TYR A 86 39.06 118.98 50.10
CA TYR A 86 37.87 118.25 49.65
C TYR A 86 37.78 116.82 50.19
N ALA A 87 38.91 116.20 50.55
CA ALA A 87 38.96 114.80 51.01
C ALA A 87 38.62 114.63 52.50
N ASP A 88 38.63 115.72 53.27
CA ASP A 88 38.66 115.70 54.74
C ASP A 88 37.35 115.24 55.39
N SER A 89 36.24 115.26 54.65
CA SER A 89 34.93 114.74 55.08
C SER A 89 34.00 114.49 53.89
N PRO A 90 32.96 113.64 54.02
CA PRO A 90 31.94 113.46 52.97
C PRO A 90 31.29 114.77 52.52
N ALA A 91 31.03 115.70 53.45
CA ALA A 91 30.50 117.02 53.14
C ALA A 91 31.48 117.87 52.31
N ASN A 92 32.78 117.83 52.62
CA ASN A 92 33.79 118.50 51.80
C ASN A 92 33.97 117.83 50.43
N LYS A 93 33.79 116.51 50.32
CA LYS A 93 33.83 115.81 49.03
C LYS A 93 32.68 116.26 48.13
N VAL A 94 31.48 116.42 48.68
CA VAL A 94 30.36 117.04 47.96
C VAL A 94 30.71 118.48 47.56
N ARG A 95 31.26 119.32 48.46
CA ARG A 95 31.63 120.71 48.13
C ARG A 95 32.65 120.81 46.99
N GLY A 96 33.71 120.01 47.01
CA GLY A 96 34.73 119.99 45.95
C GLY A 96 34.18 119.52 44.60
N GLN A 97 33.42 118.42 44.58
CA GLN A 97 32.80 117.93 43.34
C GLN A 97 31.70 118.88 42.82
N LEU A 98 30.93 119.51 43.72
CA LEU A 98 29.92 120.51 43.38
C LEU A 98 30.54 121.79 42.81
N LEU A 99 31.70 122.23 43.31
CA LEU A 99 32.41 123.40 42.78
C LEU A 99 32.85 123.17 41.32
N ALA A 100 33.42 121.99 41.02
CA ALA A 100 33.74 121.59 39.66
C ALA A 100 32.49 121.49 38.76
N LEU A 101 31.39 120.91 39.27
CA LEU A 101 30.12 120.85 38.55
C LEU A 101 29.56 122.25 38.27
N LYS A 102 29.70 123.19 39.22
CA LYS A 102 29.21 124.57 39.03
C LYS A 102 30.03 125.36 38.03
N PHE A 103 31.34 125.15 37.94
CA PHE A 103 32.13 125.70 36.83
C PHE A 103 31.71 125.10 35.49
N ASN A 104 31.48 123.77 35.40
CA ASN A 104 30.91 123.14 34.20
C ASN A 104 29.54 123.74 33.80
N ILE A 105 28.66 123.98 34.77
CA ILE A 105 27.35 124.63 34.54
C ILE A 105 27.55 126.07 34.05
N ALA A 106 28.46 126.83 34.67
CA ALA A 106 28.71 128.24 34.34
C ALA A 106 29.29 128.45 32.93
N ILE A 107 30.04 127.47 32.39
CA ILE A 107 30.47 127.48 30.97
C ILE A 107 29.41 126.92 30.00
N GLY A 108 28.23 126.53 30.49
CA GLY A 108 27.06 126.20 29.67
C GLY A 108 26.50 124.78 29.78
N ALA A 109 27.11 123.87 30.56
CA ALA A 109 26.69 122.45 30.59
C ALA A 109 25.34 122.20 31.31
N GLY A 110 24.74 123.21 31.96
CA GLY A 110 23.63 123.02 32.91
C GLY A 110 22.32 122.45 32.35
N SER A 111 22.11 122.51 31.03
CA SER A 111 20.96 121.90 30.33
C SER A 111 21.18 120.44 29.91
N GLY A 112 22.38 119.89 30.08
CA GLY A 112 22.65 118.47 29.87
C GLY A 112 21.99 117.61 30.96
N TYR A 113 21.62 116.39 30.61
CA TYR A 113 21.15 115.37 31.54
C TYR A 113 22.32 114.66 32.23
N VAL A 114 22.10 114.27 33.49
CA VAL A 114 23.02 113.43 34.25
C VAL A 114 23.04 112.02 33.61
N PRO A 115 24.21 111.44 33.30
CA PRO A 115 24.28 110.15 32.59
C PRO A 115 23.54 109.02 33.35
N GLY A 116 22.55 108.41 32.69
CA GLY A 116 21.72 107.35 33.26
C GLY A 116 20.60 107.81 34.19
N ASP A 117 20.26 109.11 34.19
CA ASP A 117 19.29 109.74 35.09
C ASP A 117 18.37 110.70 34.30
N VAL A 118 17.22 111.07 34.87
CA VAL A 118 16.22 111.93 34.22
C VAL A 118 16.33 113.41 34.60
N ILE A 119 17.27 113.76 35.49
CA ILE A 119 17.51 115.14 35.93
C ILE A 119 18.65 115.82 35.15
N THR A 120 18.56 117.15 35.03
CA THR A 120 19.62 117.98 34.44
C THR A 120 20.73 118.31 35.43
N LEU A 121 21.89 118.72 34.93
CA LEU A 121 23.04 119.16 35.73
C LEU A 121 22.67 120.31 36.68
N ASN A 122 21.84 121.26 36.23
CA ASN A 122 21.28 122.33 37.06
C ASN A 122 20.48 121.78 38.27
N GLN A 123 19.65 120.76 38.04
CA GLN A 123 18.85 120.13 39.10
C GLN A 123 19.73 119.34 40.08
N LEU A 124 20.76 118.62 39.59
CA LEU A 124 21.72 117.91 40.44
C LEU A 124 22.48 118.87 41.35
N ALA A 125 22.97 119.99 40.81
CA ALA A 125 23.67 121.00 41.60
C ALA A 125 22.77 121.61 42.69
N SER A 126 21.51 121.91 42.36
CA SER A 126 20.53 122.42 43.32
C SER A 126 20.16 121.39 44.41
N GLN A 127 20.14 120.09 44.10
CA GLN A 127 19.96 119.03 45.11
C GLN A 127 21.15 118.99 46.08
N ALA A 128 22.38 119.10 45.57
CA ALA A 128 23.60 119.07 46.37
C ALA A 128 23.73 120.29 47.30
N ASP A 129 23.39 121.50 46.84
CA ASP A 129 23.32 122.69 47.71
C ASP A 129 22.32 122.54 48.85
N ALA A 130 21.15 121.96 48.56
CA ALA A 130 20.08 121.77 49.55
C ALA A 130 20.50 120.75 50.63
N MET A 131 21.09 119.63 50.22
CA MET A 131 21.63 118.62 51.15
C MET A 131 22.72 119.21 52.07
N LEU A 132 23.61 120.05 51.54
CA LEU A 132 24.66 120.71 52.32
C LEU A 132 24.15 121.77 53.32
N GLN A 133 22.89 122.21 53.19
CA GLN A 133 22.22 123.16 54.09
C GLN A 133 21.21 122.50 55.05
N GLN A 134 20.99 121.19 54.94
CA GLN A 134 19.90 120.51 55.64
C GLN A 134 20.15 120.45 57.16
N VAL A 135 19.11 120.71 57.95
CA VAL A 135 19.11 120.63 59.42
C VAL A 135 17.95 119.72 59.87
N PRO A 136 18.22 118.60 60.57
CA PRO A 136 19.54 118.04 60.89
C PRO A 136 20.31 117.63 59.62
N PRO A 137 21.65 117.53 59.69
CA PRO A 137 22.48 117.14 58.54
C PRO A 137 22.08 115.78 57.94
N VAL A 138 22.17 115.68 56.62
CA VAL A 138 22.11 114.40 55.89
C VAL A 138 23.24 113.46 56.31
N THR A 139 23.03 112.16 56.15
CA THR A 139 24.00 111.14 56.56
C THR A 139 25.26 111.12 55.68
N GLU A 140 26.36 110.61 56.22
CA GLU A 140 27.61 110.42 55.47
C GLU A 140 27.45 109.51 54.24
N ALA A 141 26.52 108.55 54.30
CA ALA A 141 26.18 107.69 53.17
C ALA A 141 25.52 108.50 52.05
N GLU A 142 24.49 109.29 52.35
CA GLU A 142 23.80 110.15 51.38
C GLU A 142 24.74 111.19 50.77
N LEU A 143 25.62 111.80 51.59
CA LEU A 143 26.67 112.70 51.11
C LEU A 143 27.66 111.99 50.18
N THR A 144 28.07 110.77 50.51
CA THR A 144 28.98 109.98 49.66
C THR A 144 28.32 109.59 48.33
N THR A 145 27.05 109.18 48.35
CA THR A 145 26.26 108.92 47.14
C THR A 145 26.12 110.17 46.27
N MET A 146 25.81 111.33 46.86
CA MET A 146 25.73 112.59 46.12
C MET A 146 27.10 113.00 45.54
N ALA A 147 28.18 112.87 46.32
CA ALA A 147 29.54 113.15 45.84
C ALA A 147 29.91 112.27 44.64
N SER A 148 29.63 110.96 44.68
CA SER A 148 29.88 110.05 43.56
C SER A 148 28.96 110.29 42.35
N ARG A 149 27.69 110.67 42.57
CA ARG A 149 26.76 111.04 41.47
C ARG A 149 27.24 112.30 40.72
N ILE A 150 27.84 113.26 41.42
CA ILE A 150 28.48 114.44 40.80
C ILE A 150 29.84 114.09 40.16
N GLU A 151 30.65 113.25 40.82
CA GLU A 151 31.95 112.78 40.33
C GLU A 151 31.85 112.02 39.00
N ASN A 152 30.78 111.23 38.82
CA ASN A 152 30.46 110.57 37.56
C ASN A 152 30.14 111.57 36.44
N VAL A 153 29.44 112.68 36.73
CA VAL A 153 29.19 113.76 35.75
C VAL A 153 30.49 114.46 35.39
N ASN A 154 31.28 114.87 36.39
CA ASN A 154 32.54 115.57 36.18
C ASN A 154 33.60 114.72 35.44
N THR A 155 33.47 113.40 35.43
CA THR A 155 34.36 112.49 34.69
C THR A 155 33.81 112.01 33.34
N ALA A 156 32.56 112.34 32.99
CA ALA A 156 31.90 111.87 31.76
C ALA A 156 32.50 112.42 30.44
N VAL A 157 33.33 113.48 30.51
CA VAL A 157 33.86 114.27 29.38
C VAL A 157 32.80 115.03 28.58
N THR A 158 31.65 114.41 28.32
CA THR A 158 30.49 115.02 27.65
C THR A 158 29.16 114.57 28.26
N VAL A 159 28.13 115.42 28.15
CA VAL A 159 26.73 115.13 28.51
C VAL A 159 25.77 115.50 27.36
N SER A 160 24.62 114.84 27.30
CA SER A 160 23.61 115.01 26.25
C SER A 160 22.45 115.90 26.69
N THR A 161 21.89 116.72 25.79
CA THR A 161 20.62 117.43 26.02
C THR A 161 19.36 116.58 25.76
N CYS A 162 19.49 115.26 25.63
CA CYS A 162 18.40 114.31 25.36
C CYS A 162 18.47 113.09 26.29
N LEU A 163 17.29 112.58 26.68
CA LEU A 163 17.10 111.34 27.44
C LEU A 163 17.11 110.11 26.51
N THR A 164 17.44 108.93 27.06
CA THR A 164 17.60 107.68 26.30
C THR A 164 16.87 106.50 26.95
N ASP A 165 15.55 106.45 26.80
CA ASP A 165 14.75 105.29 27.25
C ASP A 165 14.88 104.10 26.28
N LYS A 166 14.83 102.87 26.82
CA LYS A 166 14.85 101.62 26.03
C LYS A 166 13.44 101.20 25.60
N GLY A 167 13.33 100.44 24.51
CA GLY A 167 12.09 99.79 24.09
C GLY A 167 11.86 98.46 24.83
N ILE A 168 10.61 97.98 24.82
CA ILE A 168 10.21 96.71 25.46
C ILE A 168 9.44 95.83 24.46
N LEU A 169 10.09 94.79 23.95
CA LEU A 169 9.45 93.76 23.12
C LEU A 169 8.91 92.64 24.00
N ILE A 170 7.60 92.39 23.95
CA ILE A 170 6.94 91.29 24.66
C ILE A 170 6.84 90.11 23.69
N VAL A 171 7.57 89.03 23.94
CA VAL A 171 7.56 87.82 23.09
C VAL A 171 6.69 86.74 23.74
N LYS A 172 5.58 86.42 23.09
CA LYS A 172 4.64 85.35 23.50
C LYS A 172 4.80 84.13 22.63
N LYS A 173 4.64 82.95 23.22
CA LYS A 173 4.58 81.66 22.52
C LYS A 173 3.19 81.03 22.71
N LYS A 174 2.47 80.85 21.61
CA LYS A 174 1.29 79.99 21.52
C LYS A 174 1.73 78.62 20.97
N VAL A 175 1.15 77.56 21.53
CA VAL A 175 1.17 76.23 20.94
C VAL A 175 -0.28 75.81 20.72
N VAL A 176 -0.55 75.16 19.60
CA VAL A 176 -1.77 74.40 19.33
C VAL A 176 -1.34 72.95 19.17
N ASN A 177 -2.20 72.07 19.65
CA ASN A 177 -2.02 70.62 19.73
C ASN A 177 -3.37 69.97 19.34
N ASP A 178 -3.88 70.27 18.14
CA ASP A 178 -5.19 69.76 17.68
C ASP A 178 -5.10 68.52 16.77
N ASN A 179 -3.87 68.11 16.42
CA ASN A 179 -3.58 66.92 15.61
C ASN A 179 -2.77 65.83 16.37
N GLY A 180 -2.75 65.87 17.70
CA GLY A 180 -2.13 64.84 18.57
C GLY A 180 -0.79 65.24 19.20
N GLY A 181 -0.31 66.45 18.96
CA GLY A 181 0.87 67.04 19.59
C GLY A 181 0.78 67.13 21.12
N THR A 182 1.93 67.12 21.78
CA THR A 182 2.04 67.11 23.25
C THR A 182 2.95 68.21 23.82
N LYS A 183 3.57 69.04 22.97
CA LYS A 183 4.54 70.04 23.41
C LYS A 183 3.87 71.24 24.06
N GLN A 184 4.59 71.88 24.97
CA GLN A 184 4.18 73.06 25.71
C GLN A 184 5.00 74.29 25.25
N PRO A 185 4.55 75.53 25.51
CA PRO A 185 5.28 76.73 25.10
C PRO A 185 6.75 76.77 25.51
N ALA A 186 7.11 76.15 26.65
CA ALA A 186 8.47 76.13 27.18
C ALA A 186 9.43 75.19 26.41
N ASP A 187 8.91 74.23 25.63
CA ASP A 187 9.74 73.29 24.84
C ASP A 187 10.38 73.97 23.62
N PHE A 188 9.88 75.14 23.24
CA PHE A 188 10.36 75.93 22.11
C PHE A 188 11.25 77.08 22.59
N THR A 189 12.42 77.25 21.99
CA THR A 189 13.39 78.32 22.37
C THR A 189 13.28 79.51 21.42
N MET A 190 12.96 80.68 21.98
CA MET A 190 12.92 81.97 21.27
C MET A 190 14.33 82.55 21.18
N GLN A 191 14.63 83.25 20.09
CA GLN A 191 15.81 84.10 19.93
C GLN A 191 15.38 85.49 19.48
N VAL A 192 16.02 86.53 20.02
CA VAL A 192 15.75 87.94 19.68
C VAL A 192 17.04 88.62 19.23
N THR A 193 17.05 89.08 17.99
CA THR A 193 18.12 89.89 17.41
C THR A 193 17.76 91.37 17.49
N GLY A 194 18.74 92.23 17.79
CA GLY A 194 18.56 93.67 17.87
C GLY A 194 19.75 94.35 18.56
N ILE A 195 19.61 95.62 18.96
CA ILE A 195 20.66 96.36 19.67
C ILE A 195 20.54 96.09 21.19
N ASN A 196 21.54 95.42 21.75
CA ASN A 196 21.63 95.05 23.18
C ASN A 196 20.34 94.40 23.78
N PRO A 197 19.71 93.40 23.13
CA PRO A 197 18.50 92.75 23.63
C PRO A 197 18.78 91.96 24.90
N ASN A 198 17.94 92.13 25.92
CA ASN A 198 18.04 91.44 27.20
C ASN A 198 16.65 91.02 27.73
N PRO A 199 16.36 89.70 27.85
CA PRO A 199 17.17 88.56 27.42
C PRO A 199 17.16 88.35 25.89
N ALA A 200 18.28 87.90 25.32
CA ALA A 200 18.40 87.62 23.88
C ALA A 200 17.93 86.22 23.45
N SER A 201 17.81 85.27 24.38
CA SER A 201 17.36 83.89 24.14
C SER A 201 16.72 83.31 25.41
N PHE A 202 15.59 82.62 25.27
CA PHE A 202 14.77 82.12 26.38
C PHE A 202 13.73 81.08 25.92
N PRO A 203 13.27 80.17 26.81
CA PRO A 203 12.13 79.30 26.51
C PRO A 203 10.83 80.10 26.34
N GLY A 204 9.93 79.62 25.48
CA GLY A 204 8.66 80.27 25.18
C GLY A 204 7.70 80.34 26.37
N SER A 205 6.91 81.41 26.43
CA SER A 205 5.94 81.68 27.51
C SER A 205 4.58 82.09 26.93
N PRO A 206 3.45 81.52 27.41
CA PRO A 206 2.11 81.89 26.94
C PRO A 206 1.66 83.26 27.47
N THR A 207 2.14 83.68 28.64
CA THR A 207 1.93 85.04 29.16
C THR A 207 2.88 86.04 28.49
N GLY A 208 4.05 85.57 28.05
CA GLY A 208 5.08 86.31 27.37
C GLY A 208 6.32 86.59 28.22
N THR A 209 7.41 86.93 27.54
CA THR A 209 8.69 87.35 28.13
C THR A 209 9.00 88.76 27.67
N ASN A 210 9.31 89.66 28.61
CA ASN A 210 9.69 91.04 28.30
C ASN A 210 11.18 91.11 27.95
N VAL A 211 11.51 91.64 26.78
CA VAL A 211 12.87 91.88 26.29
C VAL A 211 13.12 93.37 26.19
N THR A 212 14.06 93.88 26.97
CA THR A 212 14.54 95.26 26.85
C THR A 212 15.53 95.37 25.70
N ILE A 213 15.41 96.41 24.88
CA ILE A 213 16.17 96.58 23.63
C ILE A 213 16.43 98.07 23.37
N GLU A 214 17.58 98.41 22.80
CA GLU A 214 17.88 99.79 22.38
C GLU A 214 17.25 100.12 21.01
N PRO A 215 16.87 101.38 20.75
CA PRO A 215 16.09 101.72 19.55
C PRO A 215 16.82 101.40 18.25
N GLY A 216 16.13 100.72 17.34
CA GLY A 216 16.69 100.21 16.09
C GLY A 216 15.86 99.05 15.54
N ASP A 217 16.43 98.33 14.57
CA ASP A 217 15.82 97.12 14.01
C ASP A 217 15.90 95.94 14.99
N TYR A 218 14.85 95.11 14.98
CA TYR A 218 14.78 93.85 15.72
C TYR A 218 14.10 92.75 14.92
N SER A 219 14.38 91.50 15.31
CA SER A 219 13.66 90.32 14.84
C SER A 219 13.57 89.24 15.90
N VAL A 220 12.48 88.48 15.87
CA VAL A 220 12.26 87.29 16.69
C VAL A 220 12.26 86.06 15.79
N SER A 221 12.96 85.02 16.24
CA SER A 221 12.97 83.70 15.60
C SER A 221 12.85 82.59 16.64
N GLU A 222 12.65 81.36 16.15
CA GLU A 222 12.60 80.14 16.94
C GLU A 222 13.49 79.08 16.30
N ILE A 223 14.00 78.15 17.11
CA ILE A 223 14.68 76.95 16.61
C ILE A 223 13.60 75.99 16.06
N GLN A 224 13.57 75.81 14.74
CA GLN A 224 12.54 75.02 14.04
C GLN A 224 12.40 73.60 14.60
N ASP A 225 11.18 73.21 14.94
CA ASP A 225 10.82 71.87 15.38
C ASP A 225 10.18 71.05 14.24
N PRO A 226 10.67 69.83 13.92
CA PRO A 226 10.16 69.06 12.78
C PRO A 226 8.68 68.65 12.86
N GLY A 227 8.08 68.63 14.06
CA GLY A 227 6.68 68.22 14.23
C GLY A 227 5.67 69.38 14.22
N TYR A 228 6.11 70.63 14.03
CA TYR A 228 5.25 71.81 14.23
C TYR A 228 5.46 72.90 13.16
N ALA A 229 4.36 73.43 12.65
CA ALA A 229 4.35 74.55 11.71
C ALA A 229 4.40 75.89 12.46
N MET A 230 5.51 76.63 12.33
CA MET A 230 5.68 77.95 12.95
C MET A 230 5.06 79.08 12.11
N THR A 231 4.34 79.98 12.77
CA THR A 231 3.89 81.27 12.24
C THR A 231 4.26 82.42 13.19
N LEU A 232 4.50 83.62 12.61
CA LEU A 232 4.91 84.82 13.35
C LEU A 232 3.89 85.94 13.13
N SER A 233 3.51 86.65 14.20
CA SER A 233 2.73 87.88 14.11
C SER A 233 3.53 89.03 13.46
N ALA A 234 2.85 90.03 12.90
CA ALA A 234 3.49 91.18 12.24
C ALA A 234 4.55 91.89 13.10
N ASP A 235 4.31 92.08 14.41
CA ASP A 235 5.25 92.73 15.34
C ASP A 235 6.46 91.85 15.75
N CYS A 236 6.70 90.71 15.10
CA CYS A 236 7.90 89.90 15.33
C CYS A 236 9.14 90.39 14.55
N THR A 237 9.01 91.35 13.63
CA THR A 237 10.14 92.03 12.97
C THR A 237 9.82 93.51 12.74
N GLY A 238 10.86 94.36 12.72
CA GLY A 238 10.74 95.78 12.37
C GLY A 238 11.60 96.68 13.25
N THR A 239 11.30 97.97 13.30
CA THR A 239 11.95 98.92 14.21
C THR A 239 11.21 99.06 15.53
N ILE A 240 11.92 99.41 16.60
CA ILE A 240 11.36 99.84 17.89
C ILE A 240 11.99 101.17 18.34
N ALA A 241 11.18 102.08 18.87
CA ALA A 241 11.59 103.42 19.29
C ALA A 241 11.86 103.54 20.81
N HIS A 242 12.39 104.69 21.24
CA HIS A 242 12.57 105.02 22.67
C HIS A 242 11.25 104.88 23.45
N GLY A 243 11.24 104.05 24.50
CA GLY A 243 10.07 103.82 25.34
C GLY A 243 8.88 103.11 24.67
N GLU A 244 9.01 102.69 23.41
CA GLU A 244 7.96 101.95 22.70
C GLU A 244 7.85 100.51 23.24
N SER A 245 6.64 99.95 23.23
CA SER A 245 6.44 98.52 23.49
C SER A 245 5.60 97.86 22.41
N LYS A 246 6.06 96.68 21.96
CA LYS A 246 5.44 95.86 20.91
C LYS A 246 5.26 94.43 21.41
N THR A 247 4.31 93.69 20.84
CA THR A 247 4.04 92.28 21.23
C THR A 247 4.19 91.34 20.04
N CYS A 248 5.31 90.63 19.97
CA CYS A 248 5.45 89.49 19.07
C CYS A 248 4.73 88.27 19.65
N THR A 249 3.96 87.57 18.82
CA THR A 249 3.44 86.23 19.12
C THR A 249 3.97 85.24 18.10
N VAL A 250 4.77 84.28 18.57
CA VAL A 250 5.14 83.07 17.84
C VAL A 250 4.05 82.04 18.09
N THR A 251 3.48 81.44 17.04
CA THR A 251 2.49 80.36 17.15
C THR A 251 3.01 79.14 16.43
N ASN A 252 2.98 77.99 17.10
CA ASN A 252 3.19 76.71 16.44
C ASN A 252 1.93 75.86 16.52
N ASP A 253 1.48 75.39 15.37
CA ASP A 253 0.50 74.30 15.22
C ASP A 253 1.25 72.98 15.10
N ASP A 254 0.71 71.90 15.66
CA ASP A 254 1.21 70.55 15.44
C ASP A 254 0.86 70.09 14.02
N ILE A 255 1.87 69.63 13.28
CA ILE A 255 1.66 69.12 11.92
C ILE A 255 0.88 67.80 12.05
N PRO A 256 -0.27 67.63 11.38
CA PRO A 256 -1.01 66.40 11.47
C PRO A 256 -0.19 65.21 10.96
N PRO A 257 -0.34 64.02 11.58
CA PRO A 257 0.15 62.80 10.97
C PRO A 257 -0.59 62.61 9.64
N GLU A 258 0.13 62.73 8.52
CA GLU A 258 -0.41 62.48 7.19
C GLU A 258 -0.58 60.97 6.96
N GLU A 259 -1.57 60.38 7.67
CA GLU A 259 -1.90 58.97 7.66
C GLU A 259 -2.11 58.44 6.23
N SER A 260 -1.47 57.32 5.93
CA SER A 260 -1.70 56.58 4.69
C SER A 260 -2.88 55.64 4.87
N LYS A 261 -3.66 55.40 3.81
CA LYS A 261 -4.83 54.53 3.87
C LYS A 261 -4.64 53.27 3.04
N LEU A 262 -5.00 52.13 3.61
CA LEU A 262 -5.11 50.86 2.91
C LEU A 262 -6.57 50.36 2.98
N ILE A 263 -7.20 50.18 1.83
CA ILE A 263 -8.51 49.54 1.70
C ILE A 263 -8.27 48.11 1.19
N VAL A 264 -8.82 47.12 1.89
CA VAL A 264 -8.71 45.71 1.51
C VAL A 264 -10.10 45.18 1.15
N ILE A 265 -10.32 44.94 -0.14
CA ILE A 265 -11.55 44.34 -0.69
C ILE A 265 -11.33 42.84 -0.83
N LYS A 266 -12.27 42.05 -0.33
CA LYS A 266 -12.38 40.62 -0.66
C LYS A 266 -13.53 40.47 -1.64
N HIS A 267 -13.23 40.01 -2.84
CA HIS A 267 -14.24 39.69 -3.85
C HIS A 267 -14.34 38.16 -4.02
N VAL A 268 -15.56 37.64 -4.20
CA VAL A 268 -15.81 36.23 -4.48
C VAL A 268 -16.68 36.09 -5.72
N ILE A 269 -16.10 35.50 -6.76
CA ILE A 269 -16.82 35.03 -7.95
C ILE A 269 -17.35 33.62 -7.62
N ASN A 270 -18.60 33.39 -8.01
CA ASN A 270 -19.35 32.14 -7.84
C ASN A 270 -20.10 31.82 -9.15
N ASP A 271 -19.47 31.99 -10.31
CA ASP A 271 -20.14 31.79 -11.61
C ASP A 271 -20.13 30.32 -12.08
N ASN A 272 -19.40 29.47 -11.35
CA ASN A 272 -19.25 28.04 -11.57
C ASN A 272 -19.99 27.17 -10.53
N GLY A 273 -20.91 27.75 -9.74
CA GLY A 273 -21.76 27.04 -8.79
C GLY A 273 -21.29 27.07 -7.33
N GLY A 274 -20.26 27.86 -7.03
CA GLY A 274 -19.81 28.19 -5.68
C GLY A 274 -20.89 28.84 -4.82
N ILE A 275 -20.68 28.78 -3.50
CA ILE A 275 -21.63 29.25 -2.49
C ILE A 275 -20.97 30.05 -1.36
N LYS A 276 -19.65 30.30 -1.41
CA LYS A 276 -18.97 31.06 -0.36
C LYS A 276 -19.19 32.56 -0.55
N VAL A 277 -19.17 33.29 0.54
CA VAL A 277 -19.18 34.76 0.58
C VAL A 277 -17.84 35.29 1.06
N ALA A 278 -17.54 36.57 0.84
CA ALA A 278 -16.27 37.18 1.25
C ALA A 278 -15.88 36.94 2.71
N ALA A 279 -16.87 36.86 3.62
CA ALA A 279 -16.64 36.61 5.04
C ALA A 279 -16.12 35.18 5.37
N ASP A 280 -16.20 34.23 4.43
CA ASP A 280 -15.67 32.86 4.59
C ASP A 280 -14.15 32.76 4.36
N PHE A 281 -13.50 33.87 4.02
CA PHE A 281 -12.08 33.94 3.68
C PHE A 281 -11.35 34.87 4.66
N ASN A 282 -10.35 34.33 5.36
CA ASN A 282 -9.50 35.11 6.26
C ASN A 282 -8.36 35.78 5.46
N ILE A 283 -8.17 37.07 5.69
CA ILE A 283 -7.14 37.90 5.08
C ILE A 283 -6.19 38.43 6.14
N ASP A 284 -4.91 38.15 5.99
CA ASP A 284 -3.82 38.69 6.81
C ASP A 284 -3.26 39.96 6.15
N VAL A 285 -3.34 41.08 6.87
CA VAL A 285 -2.92 42.42 6.45
C VAL A 285 -1.69 42.84 7.26
N THR A 286 -0.59 43.18 6.60
CA THR A 286 0.65 43.67 7.21
C THR A 286 1.05 45.01 6.60
N ALA A 287 1.47 45.98 7.42
CA ALA A 287 1.94 47.29 6.96
C ALA A 287 3.06 47.86 7.87
N ALA A 288 3.57 49.04 7.51
CA ALA A 288 4.53 49.79 8.32
C ALA A 288 4.00 50.14 9.73
N GLY A 289 4.86 50.62 10.62
CA GLY A 289 4.52 50.82 12.04
C GLY A 289 4.44 49.55 12.90
N ASN A 290 4.83 48.39 12.35
CA ASN A 290 4.55 47.05 12.90
C ASN A 290 3.04 46.71 12.93
N PHE A 291 2.27 47.26 11.98
CA PHE A 291 0.85 46.96 11.84
C PHE A 291 0.66 45.56 11.27
N GLN A 292 -0.07 44.70 11.98
CA GLN A 292 -0.50 43.38 11.51
C GLN A 292 -1.88 43.03 12.07
N GLN A 293 -2.82 42.61 11.21
CA GLN A 293 -4.15 42.13 11.61
C GLN A 293 -4.64 41.00 10.70
N THR A 294 -5.41 40.07 11.24
CA THR A 294 -6.21 39.09 10.48
C THR A 294 -7.67 39.53 10.52
N ILE A 295 -8.33 39.64 9.36
CA ILE A 295 -9.75 39.99 9.24
C ILE A 295 -10.52 38.95 8.40
N PRO A 296 -11.83 38.77 8.63
CA PRO A 296 -12.70 38.17 7.61
C PRO A 296 -12.81 39.14 6.42
N GLY A 297 -12.94 38.60 5.20
CA GLY A 297 -13.09 39.39 4.00
C GLY A 297 -14.41 40.16 3.91
N ASN A 298 -14.39 41.28 3.19
CA ASN A 298 -15.56 42.12 2.93
C ASN A 298 -15.62 42.59 1.46
N GLU A 299 -16.77 42.37 0.80
CA GLU A 299 -17.07 42.86 -0.57
C GLU A 299 -17.08 44.40 -0.66
N THR A 300 -17.45 45.11 0.42
CA THR A 300 -17.44 46.59 0.42
C THR A 300 -16.08 47.18 0.77
N GLY A 301 -15.07 46.34 1.01
CA GLY A 301 -13.76 46.74 1.53
C GLY A 301 -13.73 47.01 3.04
N THR A 302 -12.56 46.81 3.63
CA THR A 302 -12.21 47.19 5.01
C THR A 302 -11.08 48.23 4.95
N GLU A 303 -11.27 49.38 5.59
CA GLU A 303 -10.32 50.50 5.58
C GLU A 303 -9.41 50.48 6.82
N PHE A 304 -8.13 50.76 6.62
CA PHE A 304 -7.10 50.85 7.66
C PHE A 304 -6.28 52.14 7.51
N SER A 305 -6.13 52.92 8.59
CA SER A 305 -5.05 53.90 8.71
C SER A 305 -3.74 53.18 9.03
N VAL A 306 -2.67 53.48 8.28
CA VAL A 306 -1.34 52.88 8.43
C VAL A 306 -0.25 53.93 8.25
N GLU A 307 0.96 53.65 8.77
CA GLU A 307 2.15 54.46 8.47
C GLU A 307 2.52 54.34 6.98
N SER A 308 3.05 55.42 6.40
CA SER A 308 3.59 55.39 5.04
C SER A 308 4.78 54.45 4.94
N GLY A 309 4.74 53.48 4.03
CA GLY A 309 5.77 52.46 3.91
C GLY A 309 5.26 51.18 3.26
N GLY A 310 5.99 50.08 3.48
CA GLY A 310 5.67 48.79 2.89
C GLY A 310 4.35 48.19 3.41
N TYR A 311 3.59 47.57 2.52
CA TYR A 311 2.40 46.78 2.87
C TYR A 311 2.36 45.45 2.09
N LEU A 312 1.70 44.46 2.67
CA LEU A 312 1.47 43.13 2.11
C LEU A 312 0.15 42.58 2.66
N VAL A 313 -0.70 42.08 1.76
CA VAL A 313 -1.97 41.42 2.08
C VAL A 313 -1.97 40.03 1.47
N VAL A 314 -2.28 39.01 2.27
CA VAL A 314 -2.33 37.60 1.85
C VAL A 314 -3.59 36.91 2.38
N GLU A 315 -4.12 35.96 1.62
CA GLU A 315 -5.24 35.11 2.02
C GLU A 315 -4.75 33.83 2.71
N GLN A 316 -5.47 33.39 3.75
CA GLN A 316 -5.24 32.09 4.36
C GLN A 316 -5.89 30.99 3.50
N ASN A 317 -5.08 30.02 3.04
CA ASN A 317 -5.46 28.94 2.10
C ASN A 317 -6.91 28.42 2.27
N SER A 318 -7.80 28.86 1.38
CA SER A 318 -9.21 28.44 1.37
C SER A 318 -9.44 27.34 0.33
N LEU A 319 -9.84 26.15 0.78
CA LEU A 319 -10.06 25.01 -0.12
C LEU A 319 -11.22 25.26 -1.09
N GLY A 320 -11.04 24.86 -2.35
CA GLY A 320 -12.08 24.83 -3.39
C GLY A 320 -12.21 26.09 -4.25
N TYR A 321 -11.37 27.11 -4.07
CA TYR A 321 -11.36 28.33 -4.89
C TYR A 321 -9.93 28.62 -5.34
N SER A 322 -9.77 29.23 -6.51
CA SER A 322 -8.52 29.88 -6.88
C SER A 322 -8.41 31.26 -6.20
N VAL A 323 -7.20 31.80 -6.02
CA VAL A 323 -6.99 33.13 -5.44
C VAL A 323 -6.11 33.99 -6.34
N SER A 324 -6.49 35.25 -6.51
CA SER A 324 -5.74 36.27 -7.24
C SER A 324 -5.69 37.57 -6.45
N TYR A 325 -4.66 38.37 -6.71
CA TYR A 325 -4.32 39.56 -5.95
C TYR A 325 -4.07 40.73 -6.90
N ASP A 326 -4.86 41.80 -6.79
CA ASP A 326 -4.59 43.08 -7.43
C ASP A 326 -4.18 44.13 -6.40
N ASN A 327 -3.04 44.79 -6.64
CA ASN A 327 -2.48 45.84 -5.80
C ASN A 327 -2.44 45.52 -4.29
N CYS A 328 -2.05 44.28 -3.94
CA CYS A 328 -2.01 43.77 -2.56
C CYS A 328 -0.60 43.68 -1.94
N GLN A 329 0.41 44.23 -2.61
CA GLN A 329 1.76 44.38 -2.06
C GLN A 329 2.44 45.60 -2.67
N GLY A 330 3.26 46.31 -1.89
CA GLY A 330 4.02 47.45 -2.39
C GLY A 330 4.40 48.42 -1.28
N THR A 331 4.39 49.72 -1.60
CA THR A 331 4.56 50.81 -0.64
C THR A 331 3.44 51.83 -0.81
N ILE A 332 2.90 52.33 0.30
CA ILE A 332 1.95 53.46 0.31
C ILE A 332 2.71 54.73 0.66
N ALA A 333 2.56 55.78 -0.15
CA ALA A 333 3.12 57.10 0.11
C ALA A 333 2.33 57.85 1.20
N VAL A 334 2.97 58.86 1.79
CA VAL A 334 2.36 59.75 2.78
C VAL A 334 1.08 60.37 2.21
N GLY A 335 -0.04 60.27 2.96
CA GLY A 335 -1.36 60.74 2.52
C GLY A 335 -2.01 60.00 1.34
N GLU A 336 -1.39 58.93 0.81
CA GLU A 336 -1.93 58.14 -0.30
C GLU A 336 -3.00 57.14 0.20
N THR A 337 -3.99 56.84 -0.65
CA THR A 337 -4.98 55.78 -0.42
C THR A 337 -4.78 54.68 -1.44
N MET A 338 -4.37 53.50 -0.97
CA MET A 338 -4.21 52.31 -1.81
C MET A 338 -5.35 51.33 -1.57
N THR A 339 -5.83 50.71 -2.65
CA THR A 339 -6.84 49.64 -2.59
C THR A 339 -6.22 48.34 -3.07
N CYS A 340 -6.24 47.32 -2.21
CA CYS A 340 -5.95 45.93 -2.52
C CYS A 340 -7.27 45.19 -2.79
N THR A 341 -7.32 44.38 -3.85
CA THR A 341 -8.44 43.47 -4.10
C THR A 341 -7.93 42.04 -4.12
N VAL A 342 -8.42 41.22 -3.20
CA VAL A 342 -8.16 39.78 -3.17
C VAL A 342 -9.39 39.08 -3.73
N THR A 343 -9.31 38.56 -4.94
CA THR A 343 -10.42 37.87 -5.60
C THR A 343 -10.27 36.36 -5.48
N ASN A 344 -11.29 35.68 -4.93
CA ASN A 344 -11.46 34.26 -5.18
C ASN A 344 -12.37 34.04 -6.37
N ASP A 345 -12.08 32.97 -7.10
CA ASP A 345 -12.84 32.54 -8.26
C ASP A 345 -13.05 31.02 -8.14
N ASP A 346 -14.31 30.59 -8.27
CA ASP A 346 -14.68 29.19 -8.15
C ASP A 346 -14.29 28.44 -9.44
N PRO A 347 -13.64 27.26 -9.35
CA PRO A 347 -13.18 26.58 -10.54
C PRO A 347 -14.38 26.13 -11.39
N VAL A 348 -14.32 26.42 -12.69
CA VAL A 348 -15.23 25.88 -13.72
C VAL A 348 -15.52 24.42 -13.42
N PRO A 349 -16.80 24.00 -13.35
CA PRO A 349 -17.09 22.61 -13.02
C PRO A 349 -16.43 21.75 -14.09
N PRO A 350 -15.74 20.65 -13.74
CA PRO A 350 -15.28 19.73 -14.76
C PRO A 350 -16.48 19.36 -15.64
N PRO A 351 -16.34 19.41 -16.99
CA PRO A 351 -17.45 19.06 -17.87
C PRO A 351 -17.92 17.66 -17.46
N PRO A 352 -19.24 17.45 -17.27
CA PRO A 352 -19.77 16.29 -16.55
C PRO A 352 -19.17 15.02 -17.12
N ASP A 353 -18.38 14.32 -16.29
CA ASP A 353 -17.39 13.37 -16.78
C ASP A 353 -18.06 12.36 -17.73
N PRO A 354 -17.54 12.19 -18.95
CA PRO A 354 -18.24 11.44 -19.98
C PRO A 354 -18.41 9.98 -19.58
N ALA A 355 -19.65 9.53 -19.48
CA ALA A 355 -19.98 8.14 -19.23
C ALA A 355 -19.67 7.28 -20.46
N TYR A 356 -19.17 6.05 -20.25
CA TYR A 356 -18.83 5.13 -21.33
C TYR A 356 -19.40 3.73 -21.11
N ILE A 357 -19.89 3.12 -22.18
CA ILE A 357 -20.13 1.67 -22.24
C ILE A 357 -19.05 1.05 -23.12
N ILE A 358 -18.36 0.05 -22.60
CA ILE A 358 -17.48 -0.84 -23.36
C ILE A 358 -18.25 -2.13 -23.63
N VAL A 359 -18.42 -2.50 -24.90
CA VAL A 359 -19.02 -3.78 -25.29
C VAL A 359 -17.93 -4.68 -25.88
N ILE A 360 -17.61 -5.76 -25.17
CA ILE A 360 -16.69 -6.81 -25.60
C ILE A 360 -17.52 -7.95 -26.19
N LYS A 361 -17.20 -8.35 -27.42
CA LYS A 361 -17.74 -9.55 -28.06
C LYS A 361 -16.67 -10.62 -28.08
N HIS A 362 -16.90 -11.71 -27.35
CA HIS A 362 -16.08 -12.91 -27.43
C HIS A 362 -16.78 -14.00 -28.25
N VAL A 363 -16.01 -14.80 -29.00
CA VAL A 363 -16.56 -15.93 -29.75
C VAL A 363 -15.66 -17.16 -29.56
N SER A 364 -16.21 -18.21 -28.95
CA SER A 364 -15.62 -19.55 -29.00
C SER A 364 -16.01 -20.26 -30.30
N ASN A 365 -15.17 -21.19 -30.72
CA ASN A 365 -15.38 -22.06 -31.88
C ASN A 365 -14.75 -23.45 -31.61
N ASP A 366 -14.86 -23.96 -30.38
CA ASP A 366 -14.23 -25.22 -29.97
C ASP A 366 -14.97 -26.48 -30.45
N ASP A 367 -16.22 -26.35 -30.90
CA ASP A 367 -16.99 -27.41 -31.56
C ASP A 367 -16.95 -27.36 -33.11
N GLY A 368 -16.13 -26.47 -33.70
CA GLY A 368 -15.84 -26.41 -35.14
C GLY A 368 -16.49 -25.26 -35.92
N GLY A 369 -17.05 -24.27 -35.22
CA GLY A 369 -17.56 -23.01 -35.76
C GLY A 369 -16.52 -22.19 -36.54
N THR A 370 -17.00 -21.16 -37.24
CA THR A 370 -16.15 -20.35 -38.15
C THR A 370 -16.38 -18.84 -38.09
N LYS A 371 -17.33 -18.37 -37.26
CA LYS A 371 -17.56 -16.94 -37.04
C LYS A 371 -16.56 -16.35 -36.06
N ASN A 372 -16.32 -15.05 -36.20
CA ASN A 372 -15.47 -14.24 -35.34
C ASN A 372 -16.31 -13.09 -34.77
N SER A 373 -15.82 -12.39 -33.76
CA SER A 373 -16.57 -11.30 -33.10
C SER A 373 -17.21 -10.26 -34.05
N PRO A 374 -16.57 -9.84 -35.16
CA PRO A 374 -17.19 -8.91 -36.11
C PRO A 374 -18.39 -9.45 -36.92
N ASP A 375 -18.62 -10.77 -36.91
CA ASP A 375 -19.75 -11.43 -37.58
C ASP A 375 -21.06 -11.39 -36.77
N PHE A 376 -21.03 -10.79 -35.57
CA PHE A 376 -22.16 -10.56 -34.68
C PHE A 376 -22.40 -9.05 -34.51
N THR A 377 -23.66 -8.61 -34.62
CA THR A 377 -24.03 -7.19 -34.47
C THR A 377 -24.50 -6.90 -33.05
N MET A 378 -23.87 -5.91 -32.41
CA MET A 378 -24.28 -5.39 -31.12
C MET A 378 -25.21 -4.19 -31.32
N HIS A 379 -26.22 -4.04 -30.45
CA HIS A 379 -27.02 -2.83 -30.34
C HIS A 379 -26.86 -2.23 -28.94
N LEU A 380 -26.71 -0.92 -28.86
CA LEU A 380 -26.60 -0.17 -27.61
C LEU A 380 -27.64 0.95 -27.62
N GLU A 381 -28.57 0.89 -26.66
CA GLU A 381 -29.51 1.95 -26.33
C GLU A 381 -29.09 2.61 -25.01
N ALA A 382 -29.11 3.94 -24.92
CA ALA A 382 -28.75 4.67 -23.70
C ALA A 382 -29.48 6.02 -23.56
N GLY A 383 -29.58 6.51 -22.32
CA GLY A 383 -30.21 7.79 -21.98
C GLY A 383 -31.68 7.83 -22.37
N THR A 384 -32.47 6.85 -21.92
CA THR A 384 -33.90 6.66 -22.29
C THR A 384 -34.18 6.68 -23.80
N GLY A 385 -33.23 6.14 -24.59
CA GLY A 385 -33.32 6.09 -26.06
C GLY A 385 -32.80 7.34 -26.78
N SER A 386 -32.19 8.29 -26.05
CA SER A 386 -31.51 9.45 -26.66
C SER A 386 -30.26 9.06 -27.46
N LEU A 387 -29.70 7.87 -27.20
CA LEU A 387 -28.74 7.19 -28.07
C LEU A 387 -29.30 5.81 -28.41
N ASN A 388 -29.31 5.45 -29.68
CA ASN A 388 -29.49 4.09 -30.17
C ASN A 388 -28.49 3.91 -31.33
N THR A 389 -27.60 2.94 -31.21
CA THR A 389 -26.52 2.69 -32.18
C THR A 389 -26.27 1.19 -32.33
N SER A 390 -25.67 0.78 -33.45
CA SER A 390 -25.34 -0.61 -33.71
C SER A 390 -23.97 -0.73 -34.37
N PHE A 391 -23.18 -1.73 -33.96
CA PHE A 391 -21.81 -1.91 -34.39
C PHE A 391 -21.41 -3.39 -34.40
N PRO A 392 -20.47 -3.81 -35.26
CA PRO A 392 -19.93 -5.17 -35.23
C PRO A 392 -19.18 -5.41 -33.91
N GLY A 393 -19.28 -6.62 -33.37
CA GLY A 393 -18.57 -7.01 -32.15
C GLY A 393 -17.05 -6.97 -32.31
N ALA A 394 -16.35 -6.69 -31.20
CA ALA A 394 -14.89 -6.74 -31.14
C ALA A 394 -14.42 -7.47 -29.88
N GLU A 395 -13.37 -8.27 -30.03
CA GLU A 395 -12.62 -8.87 -28.92
C GLU A 395 -12.03 -7.79 -27.99
N ALA A 396 -11.64 -8.19 -26.78
CA ALA A 396 -11.04 -7.30 -25.79
C ALA A 396 -9.89 -6.45 -26.40
N PRO A 397 -9.91 -5.12 -26.28
CA PRO A 397 -10.66 -4.31 -25.31
C PRO A 397 -12.12 -3.97 -25.65
N GLY A 398 -12.67 -4.44 -26.77
CA GLY A 398 -14.05 -4.18 -27.17
C GLY A 398 -14.29 -2.80 -27.80
N VAL A 399 -15.56 -2.46 -28.00
CA VAL A 399 -16.00 -1.17 -28.56
C VAL A 399 -16.44 -0.24 -27.43
N GLN A 400 -15.67 0.82 -27.19
CA GLN A 400 -16.02 1.88 -26.24
C GLN A 400 -16.90 2.96 -26.91
N THR A 401 -18.11 3.16 -26.38
CA THR A 401 -19.07 4.18 -26.83
C THR A 401 -19.35 5.17 -25.70
N GLN A 402 -19.30 6.47 -25.99
CA GLN A 402 -19.72 7.52 -25.05
C GLN A 402 -21.26 7.57 -25.00
N VAL A 403 -21.83 7.63 -23.80
CA VAL A 403 -23.29 7.60 -23.58
C VAL A 403 -23.77 8.77 -22.70
N PRO A 404 -25.05 9.17 -22.82
CA PRO A 404 -25.69 10.00 -21.81
C PRO A 404 -25.85 9.25 -20.48
N VAL A 405 -25.77 9.97 -19.36
CA VAL A 405 -26.10 9.47 -18.02
C VAL A 405 -27.58 9.04 -17.95
N GLY A 406 -27.86 7.90 -17.31
CA GLY A 406 -29.19 7.33 -17.18
C GLY A 406 -29.26 5.85 -17.56
N ASP A 407 -30.45 5.38 -17.96
CA ASP A 407 -30.69 3.97 -18.31
C ASP A 407 -29.98 3.59 -19.63
N PHE A 408 -29.40 2.39 -19.69
CA PHE A 408 -28.82 1.79 -20.89
C PHE A 408 -29.11 0.28 -20.98
N ASN A 409 -29.04 -0.24 -22.21
CA ASN A 409 -29.34 -1.63 -22.58
C ASN A 409 -28.46 -2.04 -23.77
N VAL A 410 -27.76 -3.17 -23.65
CA VAL A 410 -26.97 -3.80 -24.73
C VAL A 410 -27.64 -5.11 -25.15
N THR A 411 -27.74 -5.35 -26.46
CA THR A 411 -28.28 -6.61 -27.03
C THR A 411 -27.48 -7.08 -28.25
N GLU A 412 -27.72 -8.31 -28.68
CA GLU A 412 -27.10 -8.94 -29.87
C GLU A 412 -28.17 -9.59 -30.78
N ASP A 413 -27.98 -9.46 -32.09
CA ASP A 413 -28.69 -10.23 -33.12
C ASP A 413 -28.46 -11.75 -32.95
N GLN A 414 -29.51 -12.50 -32.59
CA GLN A 414 -29.44 -13.93 -32.29
C GLN A 414 -29.00 -14.80 -33.49
N ASP A 415 -27.97 -15.63 -33.30
CA ASP A 415 -27.53 -16.61 -34.29
C ASP A 415 -27.93 -18.06 -33.92
N PRO A 416 -28.69 -18.79 -34.75
CA PRO A 416 -29.13 -20.16 -34.45
C PRO A 416 -28.04 -21.23 -34.35
N ALA A 417 -26.79 -20.93 -34.71
CA ALA A 417 -25.65 -21.85 -34.61
C ALA A 417 -24.76 -21.59 -33.38
N TYR A 418 -25.07 -20.58 -32.56
CA TYR A 418 -24.28 -20.19 -31.39
C TYR A 418 -25.17 -19.98 -30.14
N THR A 419 -24.64 -20.31 -28.97
CA THR A 419 -25.26 -20.02 -27.66
C THR A 419 -24.73 -18.70 -27.11
N MET A 420 -25.58 -17.68 -27.03
CA MET A 420 -25.22 -16.38 -26.46
C MET A 420 -25.29 -16.39 -24.93
N THR A 421 -24.24 -15.89 -24.28
CA THR A 421 -24.21 -15.55 -22.85
C THR A 421 -23.75 -14.11 -22.63
N MET A 422 -24.30 -13.44 -21.62
CA MET A 422 -24.02 -12.03 -21.32
C MET A 422 -23.53 -11.90 -19.88
N THR A 423 -22.47 -11.13 -19.67
CA THR A 423 -21.81 -10.96 -18.36
C THR A 423 -21.35 -9.52 -18.17
N GLY A 424 -21.23 -9.09 -16.91
CA GLY A 424 -20.94 -7.69 -16.57
C GLY A 424 -22.16 -6.77 -16.73
N ASP A 425 -21.89 -5.48 -16.91
CA ASP A 425 -22.88 -4.41 -16.98
C ASP A 425 -23.51 -4.30 -18.38
N CYS A 426 -24.34 -5.28 -18.78
CA CYS A 426 -25.05 -5.25 -20.06
C CYS A 426 -26.38 -4.48 -20.04
N THR A 427 -26.97 -4.23 -18.87
CA THR A 427 -28.18 -3.41 -18.70
C THR A 427 -28.13 -2.68 -17.35
N GLY A 428 -28.73 -1.49 -17.25
CA GLY A 428 -28.95 -0.81 -15.97
C GLY A 428 -28.87 0.70 -16.08
N VAL A 429 -28.48 1.36 -14.99
CA VAL A 429 -28.18 2.80 -14.96
C VAL A 429 -26.67 3.00 -15.04
N ILE A 430 -26.23 4.06 -15.71
CA ILE A 430 -24.84 4.56 -15.68
C ILE A 430 -24.79 6.02 -15.20
N ALA A 431 -23.84 6.32 -14.31
CA ALA A 431 -23.60 7.63 -13.72
C ALA A 431 -22.57 8.48 -14.50
N ALA A 432 -22.44 9.76 -14.16
CA ALA A 432 -21.36 10.61 -14.70
C ALA A 432 -19.99 10.09 -14.25
N GLY A 433 -19.02 10.09 -15.17
CA GLY A 433 -17.65 9.58 -14.97
C GLY A 433 -17.53 8.06 -14.85
N GLU A 434 -18.65 7.33 -14.90
CA GLU A 434 -18.63 5.88 -14.82
C GLU A 434 -18.27 5.26 -16.19
N THR A 435 -17.52 4.16 -16.17
CA THR A 435 -17.28 3.31 -17.34
C THR A 435 -17.72 1.90 -17.02
N LYS A 436 -18.72 1.40 -17.75
CA LYS A 436 -19.30 0.07 -17.56
C LYS A 436 -18.90 -0.86 -18.71
N THR A 437 -18.72 -2.14 -18.40
CA THR A 437 -18.28 -3.15 -19.37
C THR A 437 -19.29 -4.28 -19.46
N CYS A 438 -19.86 -4.46 -20.65
CA CYS A 438 -20.66 -5.60 -21.04
C CYS A 438 -19.80 -6.57 -21.86
N THR A 439 -19.82 -7.86 -21.51
CA THR A 439 -19.15 -8.92 -22.26
C THR A 439 -20.17 -9.94 -22.75
N ILE A 440 -20.27 -10.09 -24.06
CA ILE A 440 -21.21 -10.99 -24.74
C ILE A 440 -20.41 -12.10 -25.41
N THR A 441 -20.46 -13.31 -24.84
CA THR A 441 -19.75 -14.48 -25.34
C THR A 441 -20.71 -15.36 -26.14
N ASN A 442 -20.33 -15.74 -27.37
CA ASN A 442 -21.03 -16.78 -28.12
C ASN A 442 -20.15 -18.03 -28.22
N ASP A 443 -20.67 -19.14 -27.70
CA ASP A 443 -20.17 -20.50 -27.90
C ASP A 443 -20.80 -21.09 -29.16
N ASP A 444 -20.08 -21.85 -29.98
CA ASP A 444 -20.71 -22.58 -31.07
C ASP A 444 -21.49 -23.79 -30.57
N ILE A 445 -22.59 -24.13 -31.25
CA ILE A 445 -23.44 -25.26 -30.86
C ILE A 445 -22.90 -26.55 -31.49
N PRO A 446 -22.54 -27.59 -30.70
CA PRO A 446 -21.98 -28.82 -31.23
C PRO A 446 -22.83 -29.45 -32.33
N PRO A 447 -22.23 -29.87 -33.47
CA PRO A 447 -22.94 -30.64 -34.47
C PRO A 447 -23.43 -31.95 -33.82
N PRO A 448 -24.72 -32.32 -33.98
CA PRO A 448 -25.28 -33.48 -33.30
C PRO A 448 -24.50 -34.76 -33.68
N PRO A 449 -24.08 -35.58 -32.71
CA PRO A 449 -23.13 -36.67 -32.95
C PRO A 449 -23.68 -37.68 -33.96
N PRO A 450 -22.84 -38.20 -34.88
CA PRO A 450 -23.30 -39.09 -35.94
C PRO A 450 -23.93 -40.37 -35.35
N PRO A 451 -25.10 -40.80 -35.84
CA PRO A 451 -25.82 -41.94 -35.28
C PRO A 451 -25.05 -43.25 -35.45
N LYS A 452 -24.75 -43.91 -34.33
CA LYS A 452 -23.98 -45.16 -34.26
C LYS A 452 -24.82 -46.39 -34.64
N GLY A 453 -24.15 -47.46 -35.04
CA GLY A 453 -24.72 -48.81 -35.11
C GLY A 453 -24.61 -49.52 -33.75
N LYS A 454 -25.35 -50.62 -33.56
CA LYS A 454 -25.36 -51.40 -32.31
C LYS A 454 -25.09 -52.88 -32.56
N LEU A 455 -24.05 -53.42 -31.93
CA LEU A 455 -23.78 -54.86 -31.88
C LEU A 455 -24.36 -55.44 -30.60
N VAL A 456 -25.16 -56.49 -30.71
CA VAL A 456 -25.66 -57.31 -29.59
C VAL A 456 -24.89 -58.62 -29.59
N ILE A 457 -24.25 -58.96 -28.48
CA ILE A 457 -23.27 -60.03 -28.37
C ILE A 457 -23.75 -61.03 -27.32
N ILE A 458 -24.28 -62.15 -27.79
CA ILE A 458 -24.81 -63.23 -26.95
C ILE A 458 -23.78 -64.36 -26.89
N LYS A 459 -23.21 -64.59 -25.71
CA LYS A 459 -22.44 -65.79 -25.41
C LYS A 459 -23.41 -66.85 -24.89
N LYS A 460 -23.57 -67.96 -25.59
CA LYS A 460 -24.31 -69.13 -25.10
C LYS A 460 -23.33 -70.22 -24.68
N VAL A 461 -23.63 -70.92 -23.59
CA VAL A 461 -22.94 -72.14 -23.19
C VAL A 461 -23.94 -73.28 -23.07
N ILE A 462 -23.56 -74.46 -23.53
CA ILE A 462 -24.26 -75.72 -23.34
C ILE A 462 -23.35 -76.60 -22.46
N ASN A 463 -23.97 -77.29 -21.51
CA ASN A 463 -23.32 -78.13 -20.49
C ASN A 463 -24.14 -79.43 -20.31
N ASP A 464 -24.64 -80.03 -21.38
CA ASP A 464 -25.52 -81.20 -21.28
C ASP A 464 -24.75 -82.53 -21.08
N ASN A 465 -23.43 -82.52 -21.32
CA ASN A 465 -22.49 -83.57 -20.88
C ASN A 465 -21.95 -83.36 -19.45
N GLY A 466 -22.42 -82.32 -18.74
CA GLY A 466 -22.16 -82.12 -17.31
C GLY A 466 -20.79 -81.54 -16.97
N TRP A 467 -20.21 -80.72 -17.84
CA TRP A 467 -19.28 -79.66 -17.44
C TRP A 467 -20.07 -78.50 -16.80
N THR A 468 -19.41 -77.41 -16.39
CA THR A 468 -20.03 -76.39 -15.52
C THR A 468 -19.67 -74.93 -15.85
N LYS A 469 -19.18 -74.61 -17.07
CA LYS A 469 -18.84 -73.21 -17.38
C LYS A 469 -20.08 -72.38 -17.66
N VAL A 470 -20.04 -71.11 -17.24
CA VAL A 470 -21.07 -70.10 -17.56
C VAL A 470 -20.57 -69.16 -18.66
N ALA A 471 -21.46 -68.37 -19.27
CA ALA A 471 -21.07 -67.43 -20.34
C ALA A 471 -19.91 -66.50 -19.95
N ASN A 472 -19.86 -66.09 -18.67
CA ASN A 472 -18.83 -65.20 -18.13
C ASN A 472 -17.42 -65.84 -18.07
N ASP A 473 -17.28 -67.16 -18.24
CA ASP A 473 -15.99 -67.86 -18.27
C ASP A 473 -15.30 -67.81 -19.65
N PHE A 474 -15.91 -67.13 -20.63
CA PHE A 474 -15.43 -66.99 -22.00
C PHE A 474 -15.23 -65.51 -22.35
N SER A 475 -14.10 -65.19 -22.99
CA SER A 475 -13.73 -63.82 -23.36
C SER A 475 -14.00 -63.53 -24.82
N ILE A 476 -14.83 -62.52 -25.10
CA ILE A 476 -15.21 -62.09 -26.44
C ILE A 476 -14.45 -60.82 -26.83
N LEU A 477 -13.69 -60.88 -27.92
CA LEU A 477 -12.98 -59.78 -28.54
C LEU A 477 -13.85 -59.10 -29.59
N VAL A 478 -14.01 -57.79 -29.50
CA VAL A 478 -14.66 -56.97 -30.54
C VAL A 478 -13.63 -56.13 -31.26
N GLN A 479 -13.74 -56.07 -32.58
CA GLN A 479 -12.95 -55.20 -33.44
C GLN A 479 -13.92 -54.43 -34.35
N ALA A 480 -13.97 -53.10 -34.22
CA ALA A 480 -14.70 -52.20 -35.12
C ALA A 480 -13.95 -50.86 -35.24
N ALA A 481 -14.35 -50.01 -36.18
CA ALA A 481 -13.61 -48.79 -36.56
C ALA A 481 -13.24 -47.86 -35.38
N ASN A 482 -14.11 -47.74 -34.37
CA ASN A 482 -13.88 -46.96 -33.16
C ASN A 482 -13.71 -47.81 -31.89
N ASN A 483 -13.66 -49.13 -32.04
CA ASN A 483 -13.61 -50.10 -30.95
C ASN A 483 -12.54 -51.15 -31.24
N PHE A 484 -11.27 -50.72 -31.11
CA PHE A 484 -10.10 -51.57 -31.35
C PHE A 484 -9.79 -52.43 -30.12
N GLN A 485 -10.01 -53.75 -30.26
CA GLN A 485 -9.52 -54.79 -29.34
C GLN A 485 -10.11 -54.79 -27.92
N ASN A 486 -11.31 -54.24 -27.68
CA ASN A 486 -11.95 -54.42 -26.37
C ASN A 486 -12.36 -55.87 -26.16
N ILE A 487 -12.06 -56.38 -24.96
CA ILE A 487 -12.41 -57.72 -24.49
C ILE A 487 -13.57 -57.60 -23.50
N TYR A 488 -14.67 -58.29 -23.80
CA TYR A 488 -15.86 -58.36 -22.96
C TYR A 488 -15.98 -59.77 -22.38
N ALA A 489 -16.38 -59.89 -21.12
CA ALA A 489 -16.81 -61.18 -20.57
C ALA A 489 -18.14 -61.58 -21.24
N GLY A 490 -18.26 -62.84 -21.67
CA GLY A 490 -19.46 -63.33 -22.33
C GLY A 490 -20.70 -63.24 -21.42
N GLN A 491 -21.84 -62.88 -22.01
CA GLN A 491 -23.13 -62.83 -21.32
C GLN A 491 -24.17 -63.64 -22.10
N ASP A 492 -24.96 -64.44 -21.39
CA ASP A 492 -26.17 -65.09 -21.92
C ASP A 492 -27.22 -64.04 -22.33
N ALA A 493 -28.24 -64.47 -23.08
CA ALA A 493 -29.29 -63.58 -23.60
C ALA A 493 -29.92 -62.72 -22.46
N PRO A 494 -30.00 -61.38 -22.60
CA PRO A 494 -29.96 -60.61 -23.85
C PRO A 494 -28.57 -60.29 -24.44
N GLY A 495 -27.48 -60.64 -23.76
CA GLY A 495 -26.11 -60.36 -24.21
C GLY A 495 -25.64 -58.92 -23.94
N VAL A 496 -24.40 -58.63 -24.36
CA VAL A 496 -23.79 -57.28 -24.24
C VAL A 496 -24.18 -56.44 -25.46
N MET A 497 -24.63 -55.20 -25.23
CA MET A 497 -24.86 -54.22 -26.30
C MET A 497 -23.65 -53.27 -26.41
N VAL A 498 -23.13 -53.09 -27.62
CA VAL A 498 -21.93 -52.29 -27.92
C VAL A 498 -22.23 -51.32 -29.05
N ASP A 499 -22.05 -50.02 -28.79
CA ASP A 499 -22.26 -48.96 -29.78
C ASP A 499 -20.97 -48.75 -30.58
N VAL A 500 -21.08 -48.85 -31.91
CA VAL A 500 -19.95 -48.79 -32.85
C VAL A 500 -20.24 -47.81 -33.98
N ASP A 501 -19.19 -47.15 -34.49
CA ASP A 501 -19.35 -46.25 -35.63
C ASP A 501 -19.52 -47.07 -36.94
N PRO A 502 -20.25 -46.55 -37.95
CA PRO A 502 -20.56 -47.30 -39.16
C PRO A 502 -19.30 -47.73 -39.93
N GLY A 503 -19.19 -49.02 -40.24
CA GLY A 503 -18.00 -49.59 -40.86
C GLY A 503 -17.92 -51.11 -40.73
N ASP A 504 -16.74 -51.67 -40.98
CA ASP A 504 -16.45 -53.09 -40.78
C ASP A 504 -16.32 -53.45 -39.29
N TYR A 505 -16.80 -54.62 -38.91
CA TYR A 505 -16.65 -55.21 -37.58
C TYR A 505 -16.38 -56.72 -37.63
N VAL A 506 -15.68 -57.24 -36.62
CA VAL A 506 -15.43 -58.66 -36.38
C VAL A 506 -15.55 -58.96 -34.89
N ILE A 507 -16.21 -60.08 -34.55
CA ILE A 507 -16.38 -60.58 -33.18
C ILE A 507 -15.77 -61.99 -33.08
N GLU A 508 -14.82 -62.15 -32.17
CA GLU A 508 -14.06 -63.39 -31.96
C GLU A 508 -14.12 -63.83 -30.50
N GLU A 509 -14.03 -65.12 -30.22
CA GLU A 509 -13.89 -65.63 -28.86
C GLU A 509 -12.48 -66.19 -28.67
N VAL A 510 -11.83 -65.82 -27.57
CA VAL A 510 -10.50 -66.34 -27.20
C VAL A 510 -10.61 -67.84 -26.92
N ASP A 511 -9.83 -68.64 -27.66
CA ASP A 511 -9.98 -70.10 -27.68
C ASP A 511 -9.87 -70.73 -26.29
N THR A 512 -10.98 -71.33 -25.86
CA THR A 512 -11.14 -71.86 -24.51
C THR A 512 -11.07 -73.39 -24.54
N LEU A 513 -9.98 -73.94 -23.99
CA LEU A 513 -9.73 -75.39 -23.91
C LEU A 513 -10.95 -76.17 -23.38
N GLY A 514 -11.30 -77.24 -24.11
CA GLY A 514 -12.33 -78.21 -23.74
C GLY A 514 -13.67 -78.10 -24.47
N TYR A 515 -14.03 -76.94 -25.03
CA TYR A 515 -15.38 -76.71 -25.60
C TYR A 515 -15.38 -76.61 -27.13
N THR A 516 -16.47 -77.03 -27.77
CA THR A 516 -16.69 -76.86 -29.22
C THR A 516 -17.34 -75.51 -29.51
N LYS A 517 -16.61 -74.59 -30.17
CA LYS A 517 -17.06 -73.22 -30.51
C LYS A 517 -17.82 -73.16 -31.84
N THR A 518 -18.98 -72.50 -31.86
CA THR A 518 -19.76 -72.16 -33.07
C THR A 518 -20.24 -70.71 -33.05
N LYS A 519 -20.47 -70.09 -34.23
CA LYS A 519 -20.88 -68.68 -34.38
C LYS A 519 -22.07 -68.51 -35.34
N SER A 520 -22.87 -67.47 -35.12
CA SER A 520 -23.86 -66.97 -36.10
C SER A 520 -23.21 -66.14 -37.23
N ALA A 521 -23.99 -65.84 -38.28
CA ALA A 521 -23.52 -65.09 -39.44
C ALA A 521 -23.13 -63.63 -39.10
N ASP A 522 -23.96 -62.88 -38.35
CA ASP A 522 -23.71 -61.50 -37.93
C ASP A 522 -22.64 -61.37 -36.80
N CYS A 523 -21.63 -62.24 -36.78
CA CYS A 523 -20.41 -62.08 -35.98
C CYS A 523 -19.26 -61.43 -36.76
N SER A 524 -19.47 -61.08 -38.03
CA SER A 524 -18.57 -60.23 -38.82
C SER A 524 -19.27 -59.64 -40.04
N GLY A 525 -18.85 -58.45 -40.49
CA GLY A 525 -19.36 -57.80 -41.71
C GLY A 525 -19.31 -56.29 -41.59
N THR A 526 -20.17 -55.58 -42.33
CA THR A 526 -20.41 -54.15 -42.15
C THR A 526 -21.63 -53.91 -41.25
N ILE A 527 -21.64 -52.77 -40.56
CA ILE A 527 -22.81 -52.26 -39.82
C ILE A 527 -23.07 -50.78 -40.20
N ALA A 528 -24.33 -50.43 -40.43
CA ALA A 528 -24.75 -49.07 -40.75
C ALA A 528 -25.19 -48.25 -39.51
N ALA A 529 -25.30 -46.93 -39.70
CA ALA A 529 -25.89 -46.03 -38.71
C ALA A 529 -27.31 -46.48 -38.32
N GLN A 530 -27.59 -46.56 -37.02
CA GLN A 530 -28.85 -47.07 -36.44
C GLN A 530 -29.20 -48.54 -36.76
N GLU A 531 -28.34 -49.29 -37.46
CA GLU A 531 -28.52 -50.73 -37.62
C GLU A 531 -28.23 -51.46 -36.31
N ILE A 532 -28.99 -52.52 -36.02
CA ILE A 532 -28.75 -53.44 -34.91
C ILE A 532 -28.44 -54.82 -35.46
N LYS A 533 -27.27 -55.37 -35.12
CA LYS A 533 -26.84 -56.73 -35.51
C LYS A 533 -26.62 -57.60 -34.28
N THR A 534 -26.93 -58.89 -34.37
CA THR A 534 -26.84 -59.83 -33.23
C THR A 534 -25.88 -60.99 -33.53
N CYS A 535 -24.71 -60.96 -32.91
CA CYS A 535 -23.78 -62.09 -32.89
C CYS A 535 -24.15 -63.04 -31.75
N THR A 536 -24.22 -64.33 -32.03
CA THR A 536 -24.33 -65.41 -31.03
C THR A 536 -23.15 -66.35 -31.17
N ILE A 537 -22.40 -66.56 -30.08
CA ILE A 537 -21.28 -67.52 -30.02
C ILE A 537 -21.65 -68.61 -29.01
N THR A 538 -21.90 -69.82 -29.51
CA THR A 538 -22.30 -70.98 -28.69
C THR A 538 -21.11 -71.91 -28.48
N ASN A 539 -20.82 -72.24 -27.23
CA ASN A 539 -19.86 -73.27 -26.87
C ASN A 539 -20.56 -74.48 -26.24
N ASP A 540 -20.14 -75.66 -26.65
CA ASP A 540 -20.74 -76.95 -26.31
C ASP A 540 -19.74 -77.86 -25.58
N ASP A 541 -20.19 -78.65 -24.60
CA ASP A 541 -19.31 -79.50 -23.79
C ASP A 541 -19.23 -80.94 -24.32
N PRO A 542 -18.04 -81.59 -24.27
CA PRO A 542 -17.80 -82.85 -24.97
C PRO A 542 -18.34 -84.07 -24.22
N ASP A 543 -18.79 -85.08 -24.99
CA ASP A 543 -19.27 -86.37 -24.47
C ASP A 543 -18.28 -86.98 -23.47
N LYS A 544 -18.78 -87.44 -22.31
CA LYS A 544 -17.94 -88.09 -21.29
C LYS A 544 -17.66 -89.56 -21.60
N GLY A 545 -16.54 -90.06 -21.08
CA GLY A 545 -16.20 -91.47 -21.08
C GLY A 545 -16.98 -92.24 -20.01
N THR A 546 -17.15 -93.55 -20.22
CA THR A 546 -17.88 -94.44 -19.30
C THR A 546 -17.01 -95.63 -18.89
N LEU A 547 -16.70 -95.74 -17.60
CA LEU A 547 -16.05 -96.91 -17.02
C LEU A 547 -17.10 -97.78 -16.32
N ILE A 548 -17.11 -99.08 -16.61
CA ILE A 548 -17.87 -100.09 -15.87
C ILE A 548 -16.89 -100.86 -14.99
N VAL A 549 -17.05 -100.78 -13.67
CA VAL A 549 -16.15 -101.43 -12.69
C VAL A 549 -16.88 -102.59 -12.02
N ILE A 550 -16.41 -103.80 -12.31
CA ILE A 550 -16.92 -105.06 -11.79
C ILE A 550 -15.93 -105.59 -10.75
N LYS A 551 -16.42 -105.89 -9.54
CA LYS A 551 -15.69 -106.65 -8.53
C LYS A 551 -16.20 -108.09 -8.55
N HIS A 552 -15.32 -109.03 -8.87
CA HIS A 552 -15.64 -110.46 -8.81
C HIS A 552 -14.90 -111.13 -7.64
N VAL A 553 -15.58 -111.99 -6.89
CA VAL A 553 -14.98 -112.76 -5.79
C VAL A 553 -15.25 -114.25 -5.95
N ILE A 554 -14.16 -115.01 -6.02
CA ILE A 554 -14.15 -116.46 -6.07
C ILE A 554 -13.76 -116.96 -4.67
N ASN A 555 -14.51 -117.96 -4.19
CA ASN A 555 -14.28 -118.64 -2.91
C ASN A 555 -14.29 -120.16 -3.19
N ASP A 556 -13.37 -120.63 -4.03
CA ASP A 556 -13.33 -122.03 -4.52
C ASP A 556 -12.52 -122.98 -3.62
N SER A 557 -11.60 -122.44 -2.80
CA SER A 557 -10.73 -123.27 -1.96
C SER A 557 -11.33 -123.65 -0.60
N GLY A 558 -12.44 -123.02 -0.23
CA GLY A 558 -13.11 -123.22 1.06
C GLY A 558 -12.43 -122.52 2.24
N THR A 559 -11.54 -121.54 1.98
CA THR A 559 -10.92 -120.69 3.01
C THR A 559 -11.47 -119.26 2.99
N GLY A 560 -11.97 -118.80 1.85
CA GLY A 560 -12.65 -117.53 1.67
C GLY A 560 -14.12 -117.51 2.10
N SER A 561 -14.60 -116.31 2.45
CA SER A 561 -16.00 -116.05 2.83
C SER A 561 -16.50 -114.64 2.47
N LYS A 562 -15.67 -113.82 1.80
CA LYS A 562 -16.01 -112.45 1.40
C LYS A 562 -16.93 -112.41 0.17
N SER A 563 -17.70 -111.33 0.10
CA SER A 563 -18.51 -110.92 -1.06
C SER A 563 -17.80 -109.81 -1.86
N ALA A 564 -18.34 -109.37 -3.00
CA ALA A 564 -17.79 -108.22 -3.71
C ALA A 564 -17.79 -106.92 -2.87
N GLY A 565 -18.82 -106.72 -2.03
CA GLY A 565 -18.95 -105.52 -1.18
C GLY A 565 -17.93 -105.43 -0.05
N ASP A 566 -17.18 -106.51 0.22
CA ASP A 566 -16.10 -106.59 1.19
C ASP A 566 -14.76 -105.98 0.71
N PHE A 567 -14.73 -105.49 -0.53
CA PHE A 567 -13.58 -104.87 -1.19
C PHE A 567 -13.94 -103.47 -1.67
N THR A 568 -13.16 -102.45 -1.30
CA THR A 568 -13.36 -101.07 -1.75
C THR A 568 -12.59 -100.83 -3.04
N MET A 569 -13.30 -100.45 -4.10
CA MET A 569 -12.71 -100.03 -5.38
C MET A 569 -12.25 -98.57 -5.27
N SER A 570 -11.13 -98.25 -5.89
CA SER A 570 -10.70 -96.87 -6.13
C SER A 570 -10.58 -96.59 -7.63
N VAL A 571 -11.00 -95.40 -8.04
CA VAL A 571 -10.92 -94.91 -9.42
C VAL A 571 -10.16 -93.58 -9.42
N THR A 572 -9.00 -93.58 -10.07
CA THR A 572 -8.25 -92.38 -10.41
C THR A 572 -8.50 -92.07 -11.88
N ALA A 573 -9.14 -90.94 -12.18
CA ALA A 573 -9.36 -90.43 -13.53
C ALA A 573 -9.52 -88.91 -13.45
N GLN A 574 -9.71 -88.24 -14.59
CA GLN A 574 -10.17 -86.84 -14.59
C GLN A 574 -11.68 -86.77 -14.30
N ASN A 575 -12.04 -85.99 -13.27
CA ASN A 575 -13.42 -85.73 -12.81
C ASN A 575 -14.37 -86.95 -12.75
N PRO A 576 -13.97 -88.09 -12.13
CA PRO A 576 -14.82 -89.27 -12.03
C PRO A 576 -16.06 -89.04 -11.16
N SER A 577 -17.21 -89.55 -11.60
CA SER A 577 -18.48 -89.41 -10.88
C SER A 577 -18.50 -90.09 -9.51
N GLN A 578 -17.61 -91.07 -9.27
CA GLN A 578 -17.24 -91.57 -7.94
C GLN A 578 -15.75 -91.99 -7.94
N THR A 579 -14.98 -91.58 -6.94
CA THR A 579 -13.56 -91.98 -6.76
C THR A 579 -13.37 -93.24 -5.93
N SER A 580 -14.38 -93.63 -5.14
CA SER A 580 -14.32 -94.76 -4.21
C SER A 580 -15.71 -95.31 -3.91
N PHE A 581 -15.86 -96.64 -3.96
CA PHE A 581 -17.14 -97.34 -3.72
C PHE A 581 -16.92 -98.80 -3.30
N ALA A 582 -17.91 -99.42 -2.67
CA ALA A 582 -17.89 -100.86 -2.39
C ALA A 582 -18.05 -101.65 -3.69
N GLY A 583 -17.29 -102.73 -3.86
CA GLY A 583 -17.32 -103.57 -5.04
C GLY A 583 -18.66 -104.24 -5.29
N VAL A 584 -19.05 -104.35 -6.56
CA VAL A 584 -20.30 -105.00 -7.00
C VAL A 584 -19.99 -106.02 -8.08
N GLU A 585 -20.60 -107.21 -7.97
CA GLU A 585 -20.60 -108.24 -9.02
C GLU A 585 -21.25 -107.74 -10.32
N ALA A 586 -21.08 -108.46 -11.43
CA ALA A 586 -21.65 -108.07 -12.72
C ALA A 586 -23.17 -107.77 -12.61
N PRO A 587 -23.66 -106.61 -13.11
CA PRO A 587 -23.03 -105.72 -14.09
C PRO A 587 -22.02 -104.68 -13.56
N GLY A 588 -21.75 -104.63 -12.26
CA GLY A 588 -20.80 -103.68 -11.66
C GLY A 588 -21.36 -102.27 -11.46
N VAL A 589 -20.46 -101.30 -11.28
CA VAL A 589 -20.78 -99.88 -11.05
C VAL A 589 -20.33 -99.05 -12.26
N THR A 590 -21.22 -98.21 -12.78
CA THR A 590 -20.92 -97.28 -13.88
C THR A 590 -20.39 -95.95 -13.33
N ILE A 591 -19.22 -95.54 -13.82
CA ILE A 591 -18.52 -94.30 -13.47
C ILE A 591 -18.36 -93.47 -14.74
N SER A 592 -18.89 -92.25 -14.76
CA SER A 592 -18.61 -91.28 -15.82
C SER A 592 -17.31 -90.56 -15.52
N VAL A 593 -16.48 -90.33 -16.53
CA VAL A 593 -15.17 -89.68 -16.43
C VAL A 593 -14.95 -88.72 -17.60
N ASP A 594 -14.15 -87.68 -17.42
CA ASP A 594 -13.69 -86.87 -18.55
C ASP A 594 -12.71 -87.67 -19.42
N PRO A 595 -12.60 -87.39 -20.73
CA PRO A 595 -11.63 -88.04 -21.61
C PRO A 595 -10.18 -87.80 -21.15
N GLY A 596 -9.42 -88.87 -20.95
CA GLY A 596 -8.06 -88.80 -20.40
C GLY A 596 -7.57 -90.14 -19.84
N ASP A 597 -6.49 -90.09 -19.04
CA ASP A 597 -5.95 -91.26 -18.34
C ASP A 597 -6.86 -91.69 -17.16
N TYR A 598 -7.04 -93.00 -17.00
CA TYR A 598 -7.72 -93.62 -15.86
C TYR A 598 -6.96 -94.85 -15.33
N ASN A 599 -7.19 -95.16 -14.05
CA ASN A 599 -6.73 -96.37 -13.37
C ASN A 599 -7.73 -96.80 -12.29
N VAL A 600 -8.03 -98.09 -12.24
CA VAL A 600 -8.91 -98.72 -11.25
C VAL A 600 -8.13 -99.74 -10.41
N ASP A 601 -8.30 -99.71 -9.09
CA ASP A 601 -7.61 -100.59 -8.15
C ASP A 601 -8.50 -100.96 -6.94
N GLU A 602 -7.93 -101.77 -6.04
CA GLU A 602 -8.45 -102.03 -4.70
C GLU A 602 -7.26 -102.17 -3.72
N VAL A 603 -7.51 -102.04 -2.42
CA VAL A 603 -6.49 -102.33 -1.40
C VAL A 603 -6.28 -103.86 -1.30
N ASP A 604 -5.02 -104.30 -1.35
CA ASP A 604 -4.66 -105.72 -1.25
C ASP A 604 -5.17 -106.36 0.05
N ASN A 605 -5.83 -107.51 -0.07
CA ASN A 605 -6.48 -108.18 1.06
C ASN A 605 -5.72 -109.45 1.46
N PHE A 606 -5.27 -109.52 2.72
CA PHE A 606 -4.56 -110.69 3.22
C PHE A 606 -5.47 -111.92 3.20
N ASN A 607 -5.01 -113.01 2.58
CA ASN A 607 -5.78 -114.21 2.21
C ASN A 607 -6.64 -114.14 0.93
N TYR A 608 -6.43 -113.18 0.02
CA TYR A 608 -6.95 -113.24 -1.36
C TYR A 608 -5.88 -112.88 -2.39
N THR A 609 -5.89 -113.54 -3.55
CA THR A 609 -5.04 -113.19 -4.70
C THR A 609 -5.79 -112.30 -5.67
N LYS A 610 -5.36 -111.04 -5.81
CA LYS A 610 -5.93 -110.06 -6.75
C LYS A 610 -5.46 -110.28 -8.18
N SER A 611 -6.38 -110.12 -9.13
CA SER A 611 -6.12 -110.06 -10.57
C SER A 611 -7.00 -108.98 -11.22
N ARG A 612 -6.57 -108.42 -12.35
CA ARG A 612 -7.27 -107.35 -13.09
C ARG A 612 -7.39 -107.69 -14.57
N SER A 613 -8.48 -107.29 -15.21
CA SER A 613 -8.61 -107.27 -16.67
C SER A 613 -7.69 -106.20 -17.30
N ALA A 614 -7.44 -106.32 -18.61
CA ALA A 614 -6.63 -105.35 -19.34
C ALA A 614 -7.18 -103.91 -19.29
N GLU A 615 -8.50 -103.73 -19.29
CA GLU A 615 -9.16 -102.41 -19.24
C GLU A 615 -9.32 -101.83 -17.82
N CYS A 616 -8.40 -102.14 -16.90
CA CYS A 616 -8.36 -101.51 -15.58
C CYS A 616 -7.43 -100.29 -15.50
N SER A 617 -6.71 -99.96 -16.58
CA SER A 617 -6.03 -98.67 -16.73
C SER A 617 -5.73 -98.36 -18.21
N GLY A 618 -5.47 -97.09 -18.51
CA GLY A 618 -5.15 -96.58 -19.85
C GLY A 618 -5.82 -95.24 -20.12
N THR A 619 -5.96 -94.86 -21.38
CA THR A 619 -6.78 -93.71 -21.79
C THR A 619 -8.21 -94.14 -22.10
N ILE A 620 -9.17 -93.22 -21.94
CA ILE A 620 -10.55 -93.36 -22.41
C ILE A 620 -10.97 -92.09 -23.18
N ALA A 621 -11.66 -92.29 -24.31
CA ALA A 621 -12.10 -91.21 -25.19
C ALA A 621 -13.54 -90.71 -24.88
N ALA A 622 -13.91 -89.57 -25.47
CA ALA A 622 -15.27 -89.03 -25.43
C ALA A 622 -16.28 -90.05 -25.99
N GLY A 623 -17.36 -90.30 -25.25
CA GLY A 623 -18.38 -91.30 -25.59
C GLY A 623 -17.93 -92.78 -25.55
N GLU A 624 -16.67 -93.07 -25.23
CA GLU A 624 -16.16 -94.44 -25.17
C GLU A 624 -16.63 -95.17 -23.89
N THR A 625 -16.87 -96.48 -23.97
CA THR A 625 -17.14 -97.33 -22.81
C THR A 625 -16.06 -98.41 -22.64
N LYS A 626 -15.52 -98.57 -21.43
CA LYS A 626 -14.55 -99.62 -21.06
C LYS A 626 -14.98 -100.37 -19.80
N THR A 627 -14.56 -101.63 -19.65
CA THR A 627 -14.98 -102.51 -18.54
C THR A 627 -13.80 -103.08 -17.76
N CYS A 628 -13.53 -102.52 -16.58
CA CYS A 628 -12.58 -103.09 -15.63
C CYS A 628 -13.25 -104.18 -14.79
N THR A 629 -12.66 -105.37 -14.76
CA THR A 629 -13.00 -106.43 -13.78
C THR A 629 -11.80 -106.69 -12.88
N ILE A 630 -11.99 -106.55 -11.57
CA ILE A 630 -11.00 -106.94 -10.55
C ILE A 630 -11.49 -108.22 -9.85
N THR A 631 -10.81 -109.33 -10.11
CA THR A 631 -11.17 -110.66 -9.57
C THR A 631 -10.22 -111.06 -8.45
N ASN A 632 -10.79 -111.45 -7.30
CA ASN A 632 -10.02 -112.02 -6.19
C ASN A 632 -10.42 -113.47 -5.94
N ASN A 633 -9.45 -114.37 -5.82
CA ASN A 633 -9.67 -115.77 -5.44
C ASN A 633 -8.99 -116.11 -4.11
N ASP A 634 -9.54 -117.06 -3.35
CA ASP A 634 -8.96 -117.52 -2.09
C ASP A 634 -7.84 -118.56 -2.32
N PRO A 635 -6.70 -118.49 -1.59
CA PRO A 635 -5.54 -119.32 -1.88
C PRO A 635 -5.71 -120.75 -1.34
N SER A 636 -5.51 -121.74 -2.21
CA SER A 636 -5.70 -123.15 -1.87
C SER A 636 -4.78 -123.64 -0.74
N GLY A 637 -5.38 -124.09 0.36
CA GLY A 637 -4.68 -124.43 1.60
C GLY A 637 -3.80 -125.68 1.52
N GLY A 638 -2.47 -125.49 1.57
CA GLY A 638 -1.48 -126.55 1.74
C GLY A 638 -0.48 -126.21 2.86
N GLY A 639 -0.52 -126.96 3.97
CA GLY A 639 0.33 -126.72 5.13
C GLY A 639 1.66 -127.49 5.12
N GLY A 640 2.76 -126.83 5.48
CA GLY A 640 4.08 -127.44 5.68
C GLY A 640 5.13 -126.38 6.03
N GLY A 641 5.73 -126.44 7.23
CA GLY A 641 6.48 -125.29 7.79
C GLY A 641 8.01 -125.39 7.79
N GLY A 642 8.66 -124.27 8.12
CA GLY A 642 10.04 -124.19 8.60
C GLY A 642 11.01 -123.36 7.73
N GLY A 643 11.85 -122.52 8.36
CA GLY A 643 13.01 -121.87 7.70
C GLY A 643 13.28 -120.41 8.08
N GLY A 644 13.70 -120.13 9.32
CA GLY A 644 13.82 -118.76 9.85
C GLY A 644 14.93 -117.85 9.26
N GLY A 645 14.73 -116.54 9.44
CA GLY A 645 15.70 -115.47 9.20
C GLY A 645 15.02 -114.17 8.73
N GLY A 646 15.24 -112.98 9.32
CA GLY A 646 15.99 -112.68 10.54
C GLY A 646 16.53 -111.24 10.58
N CYS A 647 15.72 -110.26 10.99
CA CYS A 647 16.17 -108.88 11.19
C CYS A 647 15.73 -108.33 12.55
N THR A 648 16.69 -108.11 13.45
CA THR A 648 16.51 -107.46 14.75
C THR A 648 17.48 -106.29 14.87
N GLY A 649 16.99 -105.05 14.80
CA GLY A 649 17.80 -103.84 14.87
C GLY A 649 16.92 -102.58 14.93
N ALA A 650 17.35 -101.57 15.69
CA ALA A 650 16.52 -100.41 15.99
C ALA A 650 16.63 -99.29 14.93
N SER A 651 15.79 -99.35 13.90
CA SER A 651 15.55 -98.22 12.98
C SER A 651 14.16 -98.22 12.32
N CYS A 652 13.12 -98.71 13.02
CA CYS A 652 11.72 -98.59 12.59
C CYS A 652 11.18 -97.15 12.75
N ASN A 653 11.85 -96.17 12.13
CA ASN A 653 11.29 -94.85 11.83
C ASN A 653 12.07 -94.16 10.70
N PRO A 654 11.52 -94.09 9.48
CA PRO A 654 11.89 -93.13 8.47
C PRO A 654 10.75 -92.13 8.22
N ASN A 655 10.22 -91.48 9.27
CA ASN A 655 9.59 -90.18 9.09
C ASN A 655 10.73 -89.14 8.95
N PRO A 656 11.00 -88.64 7.74
CA PRO A 656 12.27 -87.97 7.45
C PRO A 656 12.37 -86.58 8.10
N SER A 657 13.57 -86.20 8.56
CA SER A 657 13.84 -84.90 9.19
C SER A 657 13.32 -83.76 8.31
N PRO A 658 12.39 -82.89 8.75
CA PRO A 658 11.69 -81.97 7.86
C PRO A 658 12.65 -80.98 7.20
N VAL A 659 12.56 -80.87 5.87
CA VAL A 659 13.30 -79.86 5.09
C VAL A 659 12.40 -78.66 4.78
N ASN A 660 12.98 -77.46 4.84
CA ASN A 660 12.31 -76.18 4.58
C ASN A 660 13.28 -75.19 3.88
N ALA A 661 12.72 -74.23 3.16
CA ALA A 661 13.44 -73.14 2.51
C ALA A 661 12.63 -71.84 2.57
N THR A 662 13.27 -70.70 2.84
CA THR A 662 12.63 -69.39 2.96
C THR A 662 13.48 -68.29 2.33
N ILE A 663 12.84 -67.25 1.79
CA ILE A 663 13.52 -66.08 1.23
C ILE A 663 13.40 -64.92 2.23
N THR A 664 14.52 -64.29 2.57
CA THR A 664 14.57 -63.05 3.34
C THR A 664 14.94 -61.91 2.40
N CYS A 665 14.06 -60.91 2.29
CA CYS A 665 14.21 -59.79 1.36
C CYS A 665 14.89 -58.57 2.02
N GLY A 666 15.66 -57.83 1.21
CA GLY A 666 16.53 -56.75 1.61
C GLY A 666 17.44 -56.34 0.43
N PRO A 667 18.39 -55.40 0.61
CA PRO A 667 19.23 -54.89 -0.48
C PRO A 667 20.14 -55.94 -1.14
N ASN A 668 20.36 -57.08 -0.47
CA ASN A 668 20.76 -58.34 -1.10
C ASN A 668 19.80 -59.42 -0.58
N ALA A 669 18.93 -59.95 -1.44
CA ALA A 669 18.01 -61.02 -1.04
C ALA A 669 18.81 -62.29 -0.68
N THR A 670 18.34 -63.04 0.31
CA THR A 670 19.04 -64.22 0.84
C THR A 670 18.09 -65.40 0.91
N LEU A 671 18.42 -66.49 0.21
CA LEU A 671 17.70 -67.76 0.29
C LEU A 671 18.30 -68.58 1.46
N SER A 672 17.44 -68.97 2.40
CA SER A 672 17.81 -69.66 3.64
C SER A 672 17.20 -71.07 3.68
N PHE A 673 17.90 -72.00 4.31
CA PHE A 673 17.56 -73.43 4.30
C PHE A 673 17.51 -74.00 5.73
N THR A 674 16.71 -75.03 5.94
CA THR A 674 16.73 -75.83 7.18
C THR A 674 16.51 -77.29 6.82
N TYR A 675 17.39 -78.17 7.27
CA TYR A 675 17.43 -79.58 6.88
C TYR A 675 18.14 -80.43 7.94
N GLY A 676 17.87 -81.74 7.95
CA GLY A 676 18.57 -82.70 8.80
C GLY A 676 19.98 -83.04 8.31
N SER A 677 20.82 -83.56 9.19
CA SER A 677 22.22 -83.96 8.89
C SER A 677 22.34 -85.11 7.87
N ASP A 678 21.21 -85.66 7.42
CA ASP A 678 21.10 -86.68 6.39
C ASP A 678 21.00 -86.12 4.96
N VAL A 679 20.87 -84.80 4.76
CA VAL A 679 20.94 -84.14 3.44
C VAL A 679 22.40 -83.94 3.02
N ASN A 680 22.77 -84.41 1.83
CA ASN A 680 24.15 -84.35 1.31
C ASN A 680 24.32 -83.46 0.07
N ALA A 681 23.23 -83.09 -0.63
CA ALA A 681 23.25 -82.13 -1.72
C ALA A 681 21.94 -81.33 -1.79
N ILE A 682 22.04 -80.08 -2.27
CA ILE A 682 20.89 -79.22 -2.55
C ILE A 682 20.98 -78.78 -4.02
N SER A 683 19.86 -78.78 -4.74
CA SER A 683 19.75 -78.24 -6.10
C SER A 683 18.66 -77.18 -6.18
N ILE A 684 18.86 -76.14 -6.98
CA ILE A 684 17.98 -74.98 -7.06
C ILE A 684 17.65 -74.72 -8.53
N SER A 685 16.37 -74.55 -8.88
CA SER A 685 15.93 -74.16 -10.22
C SER A 685 14.66 -73.29 -10.16
N GLN A 686 14.41 -72.53 -11.22
CA GLN A 686 13.16 -71.80 -11.44
C GLN A 686 12.07 -72.69 -12.08
N ASN A 687 12.42 -73.90 -12.51
CA ASN A 687 11.49 -74.91 -13.05
C ASN A 687 11.41 -76.13 -12.12
N ILE A 688 10.20 -76.64 -11.87
CA ILE A 688 9.93 -77.83 -11.06
C ILE A 688 10.55 -79.12 -11.64
N ALA A 689 10.87 -79.14 -12.94
CA ALA A 689 11.62 -80.23 -13.58
C ALA A 689 13.12 -80.24 -13.24
N PHE A 690 13.65 -79.16 -12.65
CA PHE A 690 15.08 -78.95 -12.34
C PHE A 690 16.03 -78.96 -13.55
N ASP A 691 15.52 -78.64 -14.74
CA ASP A 691 16.35 -78.27 -15.89
C ASP A 691 17.30 -77.12 -15.51
N ALA A 692 18.55 -77.22 -15.98
CA ALA A 692 19.64 -76.28 -15.71
C ALA A 692 19.86 -75.94 -14.21
N ALA A 693 19.48 -76.82 -13.28
CA ALA A 693 19.56 -76.55 -11.85
C ALA A 693 20.99 -76.28 -11.35
N THR A 694 21.14 -75.26 -10.51
CA THR A 694 22.39 -74.99 -9.79
C THR A 694 22.50 -75.93 -8.60
N ILE A 695 23.58 -76.72 -8.54
CA ILE A 695 23.86 -77.65 -7.44
C ILE A 695 24.81 -76.97 -6.45
N ILE A 696 24.48 -77.02 -5.16
CA ILE A 696 25.31 -76.49 -4.07
C ILE A 696 25.56 -77.54 -2.99
N SER A 697 26.70 -77.43 -2.32
CA SER A 697 26.95 -78.12 -1.04
C SER A 697 25.94 -77.64 0.01
N PRO A 698 25.53 -78.49 0.97
CA PRO A 698 24.60 -78.07 2.02
C PRO A 698 25.16 -76.90 2.86
N VAL A 699 24.49 -75.75 2.77
CA VAL A 699 24.78 -74.52 3.54
C VAL A 699 23.49 -73.95 4.12
N ALA A 700 23.58 -73.18 5.21
CA ALA A 700 22.42 -72.60 5.89
C ALA A 700 21.72 -71.48 5.07
N SER A 701 22.47 -70.75 4.24
CA SER A 701 21.93 -69.71 3.35
C SER A 701 22.88 -69.38 2.20
N ILE A 702 22.35 -68.76 1.14
CA ILE A 702 23.12 -68.15 0.04
C ILE A 702 22.57 -66.76 -0.31
N PRO A 703 23.42 -65.81 -0.75
CA PRO A 703 22.97 -64.61 -1.45
C PRO A 703 22.26 -65.01 -2.76
N TRP A 704 21.18 -64.33 -3.10
CA TRP A 704 20.35 -64.62 -4.26
C TRP A 704 20.05 -63.34 -5.05
N ALA A 705 20.46 -63.32 -6.33
CA ALA A 705 20.23 -62.18 -7.23
C ALA A 705 18.89 -62.35 -7.96
N ILE A 706 17.99 -61.39 -7.81
CA ILE A 706 16.63 -61.42 -8.38
C ILE A 706 16.56 -60.51 -9.62
N PRO A 707 16.23 -61.02 -10.82
CA PRO A 707 15.71 -60.19 -11.91
C PRO A 707 14.31 -59.68 -11.53
N ALA A 708 14.01 -58.40 -11.75
CA ALA A 708 12.81 -57.76 -11.19
C ALA A 708 11.49 -58.40 -11.64
N GLY A 709 10.58 -58.65 -10.70
CA GLY A 709 9.21 -59.15 -10.93
C GLY A 709 8.64 -59.85 -9.69
N ASP A 710 7.42 -59.48 -9.29
CA ASP A 710 6.71 -60.09 -8.15
C ASP A 710 6.27 -61.54 -8.43
N GLY A 711 6.05 -62.32 -7.37
CA GLY A 711 5.48 -63.67 -7.45
C GLY A 711 6.41 -64.78 -7.96
N GLN A 712 7.68 -64.49 -8.25
CA GLN A 712 8.66 -65.49 -8.67
C GLN A 712 8.80 -66.61 -7.63
N THR A 713 8.67 -67.85 -8.09
CA THR A 713 8.79 -69.06 -7.28
C THR A 713 10.03 -69.84 -7.67
N VAL A 714 10.86 -70.18 -6.69
CA VAL A 714 12.07 -70.99 -6.84
C VAL A 714 11.80 -72.36 -6.23
N TYR A 715 12.19 -73.42 -6.94
CA TYR A 715 12.12 -74.80 -6.49
C TYR A 715 13.48 -75.23 -5.92
N ILE A 716 13.45 -75.84 -4.73
CA ILE A 716 14.62 -76.33 -4.01
C ILE A 716 14.47 -77.83 -3.79
N LYS A 717 15.42 -78.60 -4.32
CA LYS A 717 15.50 -80.05 -4.21
C LYS A 717 16.55 -80.43 -3.18
N PHE A 718 16.12 -81.06 -2.10
CA PHE A 718 16.98 -81.64 -1.08
C PHE A 718 17.19 -83.12 -1.42
N GLN A 719 18.45 -83.56 -1.49
CA GLN A 719 18.81 -84.96 -1.68
C GLN A 719 19.42 -85.52 -0.41
N ARG A 720 18.83 -86.61 0.10
CA ARG A 720 19.27 -87.32 1.31
C ARG A 720 20.32 -88.38 0.94
N ALA A 721 21.19 -88.71 1.89
CA ALA A 721 22.22 -89.73 1.74
C ALA A 721 21.68 -91.14 1.43
N THR A 722 20.39 -91.37 1.69
CA THR A 722 19.62 -92.58 1.30
C THR A 722 19.24 -92.63 -0.19
N GLY A 723 19.51 -91.56 -0.96
CA GLY A 723 19.01 -91.37 -2.32
C GLY A 723 17.59 -90.78 -2.40
N SER A 724 16.90 -90.63 -1.27
CA SER A 724 15.57 -90.01 -1.21
C SER A 724 15.61 -88.53 -1.59
N ILE A 725 14.60 -88.07 -2.32
CA ILE A 725 14.50 -86.71 -2.86
C ILE A 725 13.23 -86.04 -2.30
N GLU A 726 13.38 -84.80 -1.84
CA GLU A 726 12.24 -83.95 -1.48
C GLU A 726 12.39 -82.57 -2.13
N ILE A 727 11.28 -82.06 -2.67
CA ILE A 727 11.20 -80.74 -3.27
C ILE A 727 10.42 -79.82 -2.31
N ARG A 728 10.82 -78.55 -2.25
CA ARG A 728 10.10 -77.42 -1.64
C ARG A 728 10.09 -76.26 -2.63
N GLN A 729 9.19 -75.31 -2.41
CA GLN A 729 9.14 -74.06 -3.16
C GLN A 729 9.25 -72.87 -2.20
N ALA A 730 9.88 -71.79 -2.66
CA ALA A 730 9.91 -70.51 -1.95
C ALA A 730 9.58 -69.38 -2.95
N THR A 731 8.70 -68.46 -2.56
CA THR A 731 8.10 -67.45 -3.45
C THR A 731 8.34 -66.05 -2.91
N THR A 732 8.58 -65.07 -3.79
CA THR A 732 8.84 -63.66 -3.44
C THR A 732 7.58 -62.85 -3.09
N SER A 733 6.49 -63.50 -2.64
CA SER A 733 5.12 -62.95 -2.60
C SER A 733 4.84 -61.84 -1.58
N ASN A 734 5.86 -61.23 -0.98
CA ASN A 734 5.79 -60.01 -0.15
C ASN A 734 6.99 -59.07 -0.41
N CYS A 735 7.68 -59.21 -1.55
CA CYS A 735 8.95 -58.55 -1.82
C CYS A 735 8.86 -57.59 -3.01
N THR A 736 8.01 -56.56 -2.88
CA THR A 736 8.03 -55.40 -3.78
C THR A 736 9.47 -54.93 -4.01
N PRO A 737 9.91 -54.74 -5.27
CA PRO A 737 11.22 -54.20 -5.54
C PRO A 737 11.39 -52.83 -4.84
N PRO A 738 12.57 -52.53 -4.27
CA PRO A 738 12.94 -51.14 -4.02
C PRO A 738 12.95 -50.45 -5.39
N GLY A 739 11.93 -49.63 -5.67
CA GLY A 739 11.94 -48.78 -6.85
C GLY A 739 13.24 -47.96 -6.84
N GLN A 740 13.90 -47.83 -8.01
CA GLN A 740 15.12 -47.05 -8.07
C GLN A 740 14.79 -45.60 -7.70
N VAL A 741 15.16 -45.22 -6.47
CA VAL A 741 15.01 -43.86 -5.97
C VAL A 741 16.00 -42.99 -6.75
N LEU A 742 15.52 -42.43 -7.86
CA LEU A 742 16.05 -41.18 -8.37
C LEU A 742 15.91 -40.17 -7.24
N SER A 743 17.03 -39.79 -6.63
CA SER A 743 17.05 -38.63 -5.74
C SER A 743 16.56 -37.41 -6.53
N CYS A 744 16.00 -36.42 -5.83
CA CYS A 744 15.57 -35.16 -6.44
C CYS A 744 16.73 -34.50 -7.23
N THR A 745 17.98 -34.70 -6.78
CA THR A 745 19.22 -34.36 -7.49
C THR A 745 19.26 -34.91 -8.91
N ASN A 746 18.99 -36.21 -9.10
CA ASN A 746 19.00 -36.83 -10.43
C ASN A 746 17.84 -36.33 -11.30
N LEU A 747 16.66 -36.09 -10.72
CA LEU A 747 15.50 -35.62 -11.48
C LEU A 747 15.68 -34.18 -12.00
N VAL A 748 16.10 -33.26 -11.12
CA VAL A 748 16.33 -31.85 -11.48
C VAL A 748 17.53 -31.71 -12.43
N THR A 749 18.56 -32.55 -12.28
CA THR A 749 19.70 -32.59 -13.23
C THR A 749 19.26 -33.15 -14.58
N ALA A 750 18.60 -34.31 -14.63
CA ALA A 750 18.19 -34.93 -15.89
C ALA A 750 17.19 -34.09 -16.69
N GLU A 751 16.18 -33.47 -16.05
CA GLU A 751 15.30 -32.52 -16.75
C GLU A 751 16.05 -31.26 -17.22
N SER A 752 17.11 -30.85 -16.53
CA SER A 752 17.96 -29.74 -16.98
C SER A 752 18.87 -30.10 -18.15
N GLU A 753 19.28 -31.37 -18.29
CA GLU A 753 20.00 -31.89 -19.46
C GLU A 753 19.08 -32.05 -20.68
N LEU A 754 17.78 -32.29 -20.45
CA LEU A 754 16.76 -32.44 -21.50
C LEU A 754 16.21 -31.10 -22.02
N VAL A 755 16.49 -29.97 -21.36
CA VAL A 755 16.21 -28.61 -21.87
C VAL A 755 17.32 -28.20 -22.86
N THR A 756 17.10 -28.49 -24.14
CA THR A 756 18.10 -28.24 -25.20
C THR A 756 17.90 -26.92 -25.95
N SER A 757 16.70 -26.31 -25.89
CA SER A 757 16.38 -25.02 -26.53
C SER A 757 15.25 -24.30 -25.79
N PRO A 758 15.56 -23.43 -24.81
CA PRO A 758 14.55 -22.65 -24.11
C PRO A 758 13.81 -21.67 -25.04
N ASN A 759 12.49 -21.59 -24.92
CA ASN A 759 11.64 -20.71 -25.74
C ASN A 759 11.09 -19.56 -24.89
N GLN A 760 11.52 -18.33 -25.17
CA GLN A 760 11.11 -17.16 -24.39
C GLN A 760 9.59 -16.89 -24.44
N SER A 761 8.89 -17.30 -25.50
CA SER A 761 7.43 -17.18 -25.59
C SER A 761 6.73 -18.10 -24.59
N VAL A 762 7.14 -19.38 -24.53
CA VAL A 762 6.61 -20.37 -23.58
C VAL A 762 7.00 -20.00 -22.15
N ILE A 763 8.24 -19.54 -21.91
CA ILE A 763 8.66 -19.04 -20.59
C ILE A 763 7.78 -17.86 -20.15
N ASN A 764 7.53 -16.89 -21.03
CA ASN A 764 6.70 -15.73 -20.70
C ASN A 764 5.24 -16.11 -20.45
N SER A 765 4.67 -17.06 -21.20
CA SER A 765 3.29 -17.53 -20.99
C SER A 765 3.14 -18.47 -19.79
N ALA A 766 4.23 -19.08 -19.33
CA ALA A 766 4.26 -19.98 -18.18
C ALA A 766 4.59 -19.28 -16.85
N LYS A 767 5.20 -18.08 -16.87
CA LYS A 767 5.57 -17.32 -15.68
C LYS A 767 4.44 -17.22 -14.65
N GLY A 768 4.80 -17.50 -13.40
CA GLY A 768 3.91 -17.50 -12.25
C GLY A 768 3.03 -18.76 -12.12
N LYS A 769 3.00 -19.66 -13.10
CA LYS A 769 2.08 -20.80 -13.11
C LYS A 769 2.67 -22.04 -12.43
N LEU A 770 1.75 -22.81 -11.86
CA LEU A 770 1.93 -24.21 -11.50
C LEU A 770 1.64 -25.07 -12.74
N LEU A 771 2.53 -26.01 -13.03
CA LEU A 771 2.48 -26.90 -14.18
C LEU A 771 2.65 -28.34 -13.72
N ILE A 772 1.88 -29.27 -14.27
CA ILE A 772 2.07 -30.71 -14.03
C ILE A 772 2.54 -31.41 -15.33
N GLN A 773 3.63 -32.15 -15.21
CA GLN A 773 4.28 -32.87 -16.30
C GLN A 773 3.57 -34.22 -16.53
N SER A 774 2.45 -34.16 -17.25
CA SER A 774 1.53 -35.30 -17.43
C SER A 774 2.11 -36.48 -18.20
N GLU A 775 3.07 -36.23 -19.10
CA GLU A 775 3.81 -37.24 -19.86
C GLU A 775 5.03 -37.81 -19.12
N ALA A 776 5.09 -37.63 -17.79
CA ALA A 776 6.12 -38.19 -16.92
C ALA A 776 5.47 -38.86 -15.69
N GLN A 777 6.04 -38.73 -14.49
CA GLN A 777 5.50 -39.32 -13.26
C GLN A 777 4.62 -38.31 -12.49
N GLY A 778 3.95 -37.40 -13.20
CA GLY A 778 3.09 -36.37 -12.60
C GLY A 778 3.84 -35.29 -11.81
N GLN A 779 5.10 -35.00 -12.15
CA GLN A 779 5.90 -33.99 -11.44
C GLN A 779 5.29 -32.59 -11.56
N ILE A 780 5.18 -31.89 -10.43
CA ILE A 780 4.74 -30.50 -10.38
C ILE A 780 5.93 -29.55 -10.44
N TRP A 781 5.79 -28.51 -11.26
CA TRP A 781 6.78 -27.45 -11.47
C TRP A 781 6.14 -26.08 -11.27
N TYR A 782 6.76 -25.21 -10.48
CA TYR A 782 6.42 -23.80 -10.39
C TYR A 782 7.38 -22.99 -11.26
N VAL A 783 6.85 -22.18 -12.18
CA VAL A 783 7.66 -21.27 -13.00
C VAL A 783 7.70 -19.91 -12.31
N HIS A 784 8.84 -19.58 -11.70
CA HIS A 784 8.98 -18.41 -10.84
C HIS A 784 8.70 -17.09 -11.59
N TYR A 785 7.77 -16.27 -11.06
CA TYR A 785 7.18 -15.12 -11.75
C TYR A 785 8.19 -14.15 -12.38
N SER A 786 9.27 -13.81 -11.65
CA SER A 786 10.27 -12.85 -12.12
C SER A 786 11.35 -13.49 -13.01
N SER A 787 11.95 -14.61 -12.60
CA SER A 787 13.07 -15.24 -13.34
C SER A 787 12.64 -16.11 -14.52
N GLY A 788 11.42 -16.65 -14.54
CA GLY A 788 10.93 -17.56 -15.59
C GLY A 788 11.57 -18.95 -15.58
N LEU A 789 12.30 -19.30 -14.52
CA LEU A 789 12.85 -20.65 -14.33
C LEU A 789 11.80 -21.58 -13.70
N LYS A 790 11.73 -22.84 -14.15
CA LYS A 790 10.91 -23.88 -13.51
C LYS A 790 11.64 -24.52 -12.34
N TYR A 791 10.97 -24.63 -11.20
CA TYR A 791 11.45 -25.28 -9.99
C TYR A 791 10.53 -26.45 -9.64
N TYR A 792 11.09 -27.60 -9.30
CA TYR A 792 10.33 -28.78 -8.90
C TYR A 792 9.69 -28.58 -7.52
N ILE A 793 8.40 -28.85 -7.39
CA ILE A 793 7.71 -28.94 -6.10
C ILE A 793 7.62 -30.42 -5.71
N PRO A 794 8.40 -30.89 -4.71
CA PRO A 794 8.27 -32.25 -4.20
C PRO A 794 6.98 -32.41 -3.39
N GLY A 795 6.48 -33.65 -3.34
CA GLY A 795 5.39 -34.04 -2.45
C GLY A 795 5.77 -34.03 -0.96
N ALA A 796 4.83 -34.48 -0.12
CA ALA A 796 5.04 -34.62 1.31
C ALA A 796 6.27 -35.50 1.63
N PRO A 797 7.10 -35.12 2.64
CA PRO A 797 6.91 -34.02 3.59
C PRO A 797 7.46 -32.66 3.11
N ASN A 798 8.02 -32.56 1.91
CA ASN A 798 8.93 -31.47 1.54
C ASN A 798 8.26 -30.27 0.84
N THR A 799 6.99 -30.41 0.43
CA THR A 799 6.21 -29.38 -0.30
C THR A 799 6.30 -28.01 0.37
N MET A 800 5.93 -27.91 1.65
CA MET A 800 5.87 -26.62 2.35
C MET A 800 7.25 -25.96 2.53
N THR A 801 8.32 -26.75 2.63
CA THR A 801 9.71 -26.24 2.69
C THR A 801 10.10 -25.52 1.40
N VAL A 802 9.70 -26.08 0.24
CA VAL A 802 9.96 -25.47 -1.08
C VAL A 802 9.03 -24.28 -1.31
N VAL A 803 7.73 -24.40 -1.00
CA VAL A 803 6.77 -23.30 -1.19
C VAL A 803 7.13 -22.07 -0.38
N LYS A 804 7.47 -22.21 0.91
CA LYS A 804 7.89 -21.09 1.77
C LYS A 804 9.17 -20.39 1.30
N SER A 805 9.98 -21.04 0.47
CA SER A 805 11.18 -20.41 -0.13
C SER A 805 10.88 -19.47 -1.31
N PHE A 806 9.67 -19.56 -1.87
CA PHE A 806 9.16 -18.66 -2.92
C PHE A 806 8.15 -17.64 -2.39
N ALA A 807 7.83 -17.67 -1.09
CA ALA A 807 6.78 -16.85 -0.50
C ALA A 807 7.32 -15.48 -0.05
N ASP A 808 6.82 -14.41 -0.69
CA ASP A 808 7.09 -13.04 -0.26
C ASP A 808 6.27 -12.69 1.00
N GLY A 809 6.78 -11.80 1.85
CA GLY A 809 6.03 -11.34 3.03
C GLY A 809 4.88 -10.40 2.64
N ILE A 810 3.67 -10.61 3.17
CA ILE A 810 2.51 -9.75 2.96
C ILE A 810 1.82 -9.37 4.28
N THR A 811 1.31 -8.14 4.34
CA THR A 811 0.45 -7.65 5.43
C THR A 811 -1.01 -7.99 5.17
N ASN A 812 -1.81 -8.10 6.22
CA ASN A 812 -3.24 -8.38 6.12
C ASN A 812 -3.96 -7.34 5.25
N ASP A 813 -3.70 -6.05 5.46
CA ASP A 813 -4.20 -4.91 4.67
C ASP A 813 -3.93 -4.99 3.15
N ASN A 814 -2.97 -5.82 2.72
CA ASN A 814 -2.67 -6.04 1.31
C ASN A 814 -3.15 -7.42 0.84
N LEU A 815 -3.18 -8.43 1.71
CA LEU A 815 -3.73 -9.74 1.39
C LEU A 815 -5.25 -9.66 1.13
N THR A 816 -6.00 -8.93 1.98
CA THR A 816 -7.46 -8.79 1.88
C THR A 816 -7.91 -8.24 0.53
N LYS A 817 -7.15 -7.31 -0.04
CA LYS A 817 -7.38 -6.73 -1.38
C LYS A 817 -7.38 -7.74 -2.51
N ILE A 818 -6.72 -8.89 -2.36
CA ILE A 818 -6.65 -9.93 -3.39
C ILE A 818 -7.87 -10.85 -3.20
N PRO A 819 -8.77 -10.99 -4.20
CA PRO A 819 -9.97 -11.82 -4.09
C PRO A 819 -9.67 -13.25 -3.63
N LEU A 820 -10.51 -13.81 -2.75
CA LEU A 820 -10.32 -15.14 -2.18
C LEU A 820 -10.85 -16.26 -3.12
N GLY A 821 -10.14 -17.38 -3.17
CA GLY A 821 -10.47 -18.58 -3.95
C GLY A 821 -10.58 -19.82 -3.06
N LEU A 822 -11.63 -20.61 -3.29
CA LEU A 822 -11.97 -21.81 -2.52
C LEU A 822 -10.96 -22.94 -2.78
N SER A 823 -10.18 -23.31 -1.76
CA SER A 823 -9.25 -24.44 -1.82
C SER A 823 -9.95 -25.78 -1.57
N GLN A 824 -10.85 -26.20 -2.48
CA GLN A 824 -11.70 -27.41 -2.34
C GLN A 824 -10.95 -28.76 -2.20
N ASN A 825 -9.63 -28.79 -2.33
CA ASN A 825 -8.80 -30.01 -2.26
C ASN A 825 -7.99 -30.13 -0.95
N ILE A 826 -8.54 -29.61 0.15
CA ILE A 826 -7.99 -29.76 1.51
C ILE A 826 -8.70 -30.95 2.17
N ALA A 827 -7.96 -31.99 2.51
CA ALA A 827 -8.47 -33.10 3.30
C ALA A 827 -8.36 -32.78 4.80
N GLY A 828 -9.50 -32.62 5.47
CA GLY A 828 -9.61 -32.33 6.89
C GLY A 828 -10.99 -32.74 7.43
N THR A 829 -11.27 -32.35 8.67
CA THR A 829 -12.66 -32.28 9.16
C THR A 829 -13.34 -31.06 8.52
N ASP A 830 -14.65 -31.14 8.38
CA ASP A 830 -15.60 -30.04 8.26
C ASP A 830 -16.57 -30.30 9.43
N THR A 831 -16.55 -29.43 10.43
CA THR A 831 -17.11 -29.74 11.77
C THR A 831 -18.56 -29.28 11.95
N ASP A 832 -19.06 -28.34 11.14
CA ASP A 832 -20.48 -27.92 11.14
C ASP A 832 -21.27 -28.30 9.87
N GLY A 833 -20.60 -28.67 8.78
CA GLY A 833 -21.19 -29.24 7.57
C GLY A 833 -21.46 -28.24 6.44
N ASP A 834 -20.83 -27.06 6.48
CA ASP A 834 -20.99 -25.99 5.48
C ASP A 834 -20.28 -26.27 4.14
N ASN A 835 -19.36 -27.23 4.07
CA ASN A 835 -18.44 -27.56 2.97
C ASN A 835 -17.12 -26.74 2.92
N LEU A 836 -16.80 -25.95 3.94
CA LEU A 836 -15.42 -25.53 4.25
C LEU A 836 -14.79 -26.48 5.29
N PRO A 837 -13.55 -26.98 5.07
CA PRO A 837 -12.82 -27.72 6.10
C PRO A 837 -12.25 -26.79 7.19
N ASP A 838 -12.20 -27.25 8.45
CA ASP A 838 -11.73 -26.49 9.63
C ASP A 838 -10.38 -25.76 9.38
N LEU A 839 -9.47 -26.39 8.62
CA LEU A 839 -8.13 -25.90 8.28
C LEU A 839 -8.12 -24.72 7.30
N TYR A 840 -9.14 -24.60 6.46
CA TYR A 840 -9.33 -23.45 5.57
C TYR A 840 -9.94 -22.29 6.33
N GLU A 841 -10.89 -22.58 7.22
CA GLU A 841 -11.55 -21.62 8.10
C GLU A 841 -10.58 -20.93 9.08
N GLU A 842 -9.72 -21.70 9.76
CA GLU A 842 -8.63 -21.18 10.60
C GLU A 842 -7.73 -20.19 9.82
N ALA A 843 -7.61 -20.37 8.50
CA ALA A 843 -6.80 -19.51 7.64
C ALA A 843 -7.53 -18.27 7.11
N ILE A 844 -8.86 -18.23 7.11
CA ILE A 844 -9.65 -17.06 6.69
C ILE A 844 -10.25 -16.28 7.88
N GLY A 845 -10.28 -16.88 9.07
CA GLY A 845 -10.76 -16.29 10.31
C GLY A 845 -12.21 -16.63 10.68
N THR A 846 -12.86 -17.53 9.96
CA THR A 846 -14.22 -18.01 10.26
C THR A 846 -14.23 -19.03 11.40
N ASN A 847 -15.42 -19.44 11.83
CA ASN A 847 -15.64 -20.22 13.05
C ASN A 847 -16.20 -21.61 12.74
N ALA A 848 -15.29 -22.58 12.59
CA ALA A 848 -15.48 -24.01 12.25
C ALA A 848 -16.36 -24.86 13.21
N ILE A 849 -17.33 -24.26 13.89
CA ILE A 849 -18.41 -24.93 14.63
C ILE A 849 -19.75 -24.19 14.41
N ALA A 850 -19.82 -23.28 13.45
CA ALA A 850 -20.98 -22.48 13.08
C ALA A 850 -20.88 -22.05 11.62
N ALA A 851 -21.52 -22.83 10.74
CA ALA A 851 -21.63 -22.67 9.29
C ALA A 851 -21.98 -21.26 8.77
N ASP A 852 -22.49 -20.38 9.62
CA ASP A 852 -22.86 -18.99 9.38
C ASP A 852 -22.15 -18.17 10.49
N THR A 853 -20.94 -17.68 10.20
CA THR A 853 -20.05 -17.10 11.23
C THR A 853 -20.53 -15.74 11.72
N ASP A 854 -21.10 -14.90 10.85
CA ASP A 854 -21.57 -13.55 11.21
C ASP A 854 -23.06 -13.49 11.62
N SER A 855 -23.83 -14.54 11.31
CA SER A 855 -25.26 -14.71 11.57
C SER A 855 -26.20 -13.84 10.73
N ASP A 856 -25.84 -13.49 9.48
CA ASP A 856 -26.73 -12.80 8.52
C ASP A 856 -27.76 -13.73 7.85
N GLY A 857 -27.49 -15.03 7.81
CA GLY A 857 -28.37 -16.07 7.24
C GLY A 857 -27.86 -16.76 5.96
N PHE A 858 -26.66 -16.43 5.47
CA PHE A 858 -25.92 -17.25 4.49
C PHE A 858 -24.85 -18.11 5.19
N THR A 859 -24.32 -19.13 4.51
CA THR A 859 -23.18 -19.91 5.06
C THR A 859 -21.87 -19.41 4.49
N ASP A 860 -20.79 -19.58 5.24
CA ASP A 860 -19.46 -19.04 4.90
C ASP A 860 -18.99 -19.54 3.51
N TYR A 861 -19.23 -20.81 3.18
CA TYR A 861 -19.03 -21.38 1.84
C TYR A 861 -19.82 -20.64 0.75
N VAL A 862 -21.11 -20.38 1.00
CA VAL A 862 -22.02 -19.74 0.05
C VAL A 862 -21.62 -18.28 -0.18
N GLU A 863 -21.22 -17.56 0.86
CA GLU A 863 -20.68 -16.22 0.75
C GLU A 863 -19.40 -16.17 -0.09
N LEU A 864 -18.42 -17.02 0.23
CA LEU A 864 -17.15 -17.09 -0.51
C LEU A 864 -17.32 -17.52 -1.97
N GLN A 865 -18.30 -18.39 -2.24
CA GLN A 865 -18.69 -18.75 -3.60
C GLN A 865 -19.24 -17.55 -4.39
N ASN A 866 -19.93 -16.61 -3.71
CA ASN A 866 -20.58 -15.43 -4.33
C ASN A 866 -19.80 -14.11 -4.17
N GLY A 867 -18.66 -14.11 -3.46
CA GLY A 867 -17.80 -12.93 -3.27
C GLY A 867 -18.20 -12.01 -2.10
N TYR A 868 -18.92 -12.54 -1.12
CA TYR A 868 -19.24 -11.85 0.14
C TYR A 868 -18.16 -12.10 1.20
N ASN A 869 -18.36 -11.56 2.41
CA ASN A 869 -17.37 -11.52 3.47
C ASN A 869 -17.93 -12.23 4.74
N PRO A 870 -17.52 -13.47 5.04
CA PRO A 870 -18.08 -14.28 6.13
C PRO A 870 -17.67 -13.85 7.54
N LEU A 871 -17.40 -12.56 7.70
CA LEU A 871 -17.12 -11.86 8.95
C LEU A 871 -17.92 -10.53 9.02
N GLY A 872 -18.97 -10.38 8.20
CA GLY A 872 -19.78 -9.17 8.09
C GLY A 872 -20.39 -8.99 6.69
N ALA A 873 -21.71 -9.16 6.59
CA ALA A 873 -22.68 -9.07 5.46
C ALA A 873 -22.48 -8.09 4.26
N ASP A 874 -21.40 -7.32 4.17
CA ASP A 874 -21.00 -6.56 2.98
C ASP A 874 -20.21 -7.44 1.99
N LYS A 875 -20.02 -6.97 0.76
CA LYS A 875 -19.12 -7.66 -0.19
C LYS A 875 -17.65 -7.51 0.19
N ALA A 876 -16.85 -8.54 -0.08
CA ALA A 876 -15.42 -8.52 0.19
C ALA A 876 -14.71 -7.38 -0.59
N VAL A 877 -14.07 -6.46 0.14
CA VAL A 877 -13.43 -5.26 -0.43
C VAL A 877 -12.11 -5.64 -1.09
N THR A 878 -12.13 -5.72 -2.43
CA THR A 878 -11.00 -6.17 -3.24
C THR A 878 -10.52 -5.09 -4.21
N ASP A 879 -9.21 -5.09 -4.50
CA ASP A 879 -8.58 -4.26 -5.53
C ASP A 879 -8.08 -5.18 -6.65
N GLN A 880 -8.85 -5.24 -7.74
CA GLN A 880 -8.55 -6.10 -8.88
C GLN A 880 -7.27 -5.67 -9.63
N THR A 881 -6.84 -4.41 -9.53
CA THR A 881 -5.58 -3.93 -10.11
C THR A 881 -4.41 -4.51 -9.31
N PHE A 882 -4.42 -4.31 -7.99
CA PHE A 882 -3.42 -4.87 -7.09
C PHE A 882 -3.37 -6.40 -7.16
N ALA A 883 -4.52 -7.07 -7.24
CA ALA A 883 -4.62 -8.52 -7.39
C ALA A 883 -4.00 -9.01 -8.71
N ASN A 884 -4.24 -8.30 -9.83
CA ASN A 884 -3.64 -8.63 -11.13
C ASN A 884 -2.11 -8.45 -11.12
N GLU A 885 -1.57 -7.43 -10.44
CA GLU A 885 -0.13 -7.25 -10.25
C GLU A 885 0.51 -8.37 -9.41
N GLN A 886 -0.26 -9.01 -8.52
CA GLN A 886 0.22 -10.09 -7.65
C GLN A 886 0.18 -11.49 -8.30
N LYS A 887 -0.36 -11.62 -9.52
CA LYS A 887 -0.57 -12.92 -10.19
C LYS A 887 0.71 -13.76 -10.28
N GLY A 888 0.59 -15.02 -9.85
CA GLY A 888 1.64 -16.04 -9.90
C GLY A 888 2.69 -15.95 -8.80
N ARG A 889 2.43 -15.18 -7.74
CA ARG A 889 3.30 -15.08 -6.56
C ARG A 889 2.78 -15.99 -5.44
N PHE A 890 3.70 -16.53 -4.66
CA PHE A 890 3.40 -17.04 -3.32
C PHE A 890 3.60 -15.92 -2.30
N PHE A 891 2.78 -15.89 -1.27
CA PHE A 891 2.91 -14.99 -0.13
C PHE A 891 2.81 -15.73 1.20
N MET A 892 3.36 -15.13 2.24
CA MET A 892 3.26 -15.58 3.62
C MET A 892 2.82 -14.40 4.50
N GLN A 893 1.76 -14.58 5.29
CA GLN A 893 1.30 -13.54 6.22
C GLN A 893 2.36 -13.30 7.30
N ILE A 894 2.69 -12.03 7.53
CA ILE A 894 3.71 -11.63 8.53
C ILE A 894 3.10 -11.11 9.85
N GLU A 895 1.77 -11.02 9.92
CA GLU A 895 1.01 -10.45 11.04
C GLU A 895 0.19 -11.52 11.82
N GLU A 896 0.21 -12.78 11.35
CA GLU A 896 -0.55 -13.91 11.89
C GLU A 896 0.31 -15.19 12.02
N ALA A 897 -0.29 -16.39 11.90
CA ALA A 897 0.34 -17.70 12.12
C ALA A 897 1.34 -18.14 11.03
N GLY A 898 1.61 -17.30 10.03
CA GLY A 898 2.49 -17.64 8.90
C GLY A 898 1.82 -18.52 7.86
N GLN A 899 0.50 -18.34 7.67
CA GLN A 899 -0.29 -18.92 6.59
C GLN A 899 0.32 -18.56 5.23
N VAL A 900 0.22 -19.48 4.27
CA VAL A 900 0.79 -19.34 2.93
C VAL A 900 -0.33 -19.25 1.90
N TRP A 901 -0.13 -18.39 0.91
CA TRP A 901 -1.12 -18.07 -0.12
C TRP A 901 -0.48 -18.13 -1.50
N TYR A 902 -1.21 -18.58 -2.51
CA TYR A 902 -0.80 -18.51 -3.91
C TYR A 902 -1.83 -17.70 -4.71
N VAL A 903 -1.38 -16.68 -5.43
CA VAL A 903 -2.25 -15.91 -6.32
C VAL A 903 -2.25 -16.55 -7.70
N SER A 904 -3.36 -17.16 -8.08
CA SER A 904 -3.46 -17.89 -9.35
C SER A 904 -3.41 -16.94 -10.55
N PRO A 905 -2.54 -17.17 -11.56
CA PRO A 905 -2.55 -16.40 -12.81
C PRO A 905 -3.82 -16.57 -13.65
N LEU A 906 -4.63 -17.61 -13.40
CA LEU A 906 -5.80 -17.96 -14.23
C LEU A 906 -6.97 -17.00 -13.98
N ASP A 907 -7.23 -16.66 -12.72
CA ASP A 907 -8.35 -15.83 -12.27
C ASP A 907 -7.89 -14.57 -11.51
N GLY A 908 -6.77 -14.63 -10.79
CA GLY A 908 -6.27 -13.58 -9.90
C GLY A 908 -6.69 -13.75 -8.46
N LYS A 909 -7.23 -14.91 -8.08
CA LYS A 909 -7.64 -15.20 -6.71
C LYS A 909 -6.45 -15.70 -5.88
N ARG A 910 -6.44 -15.36 -4.59
CA ARG A 910 -5.57 -15.97 -3.58
C ARG A 910 -6.17 -17.29 -3.11
N TYR A 911 -5.39 -18.35 -3.14
CA TYR A 911 -5.73 -19.67 -2.62
C TYR A 911 -4.90 -19.97 -1.39
N TYR A 912 -5.54 -20.45 -0.31
CA TYR A 912 -4.84 -20.89 0.89
C TYR A 912 -4.07 -22.18 0.60
N ILE A 913 -2.79 -22.21 0.99
CA ILE A 913 -1.92 -23.38 0.95
C ILE A 913 -1.70 -23.86 2.40
N PRO A 914 -2.31 -24.98 2.82
CA PRO A 914 -2.23 -25.49 4.19
C PRO A 914 -0.82 -25.67 4.72
N SER A 915 -0.65 -25.55 6.04
CA SER A 915 0.65 -25.68 6.68
C SER A 915 1.26 -27.09 6.60
N ASP A 916 0.44 -28.12 6.40
CA ASP A 916 0.87 -29.49 6.19
C ASP A 916 1.23 -29.76 4.70
N SER A 917 2.33 -30.48 4.47
CA SER A 917 2.81 -30.73 3.11
C SER A 917 1.94 -31.68 2.28
N THR A 918 0.92 -32.34 2.84
CA THR A 918 0.02 -33.22 2.09
C THR A 918 -1.08 -32.40 1.45
N ASN A 919 -1.83 -31.63 2.22
CA ASN A 919 -2.86 -30.75 1.69
C ASN A 919 -2.27 -29.58 0.90
N ALA A 920 -1.09 -29.07 1.28
CA ALA A 920 -0.35 -28.13 0.44
C ALA A 920 -0.11 -28.70 -0.97
N TYR A 921 0.27 -29.99 -1.06
CA TYR A 921 0.49 -30.65 -2.35
C TYR A 921 -0.82 -30.88 -3.11
N ASN A 922 -1.90 -31.28 -2.42
CA ASN A 922 -3.22 -31.47 -3.04
C ASN A 922 -3.77 -30.17 -3.64
N VAL A 923 -3.72 -29.05 -2.90
CA VAL A 923 -4.13 -27.74 -3.41
C VAL A 923 -3.25 -27.30 -4.58
N ILE A 924 -1.93 -27.40 -4.45
CA ILE A 924 -0.98 -27.06 -5.52
C ILE A 924 -1.19 -27.92 -6.78
N ALA A 925 -1.51 -29.20 -6.63
CA ALA A 925 -1.86 -30.09 -7.74
C ALA A 925 -3.17 -29.68 -8.42
N SER A 926 -4.20 -29.33 -7.65
CA SER A 926 -5.48 -28.85 -8.21
C SER A 926 -5.38 -27.52 -8.96
N LEU A 927 -4.35 -26.72 -8.66
CA LEU A 927 -4.05 -25.43 -9.32
C LEU A 927 -2.99 -25.56 -10.44
N ALA A 928 -2.47 -26.76 -10.70
CA ALA A 928 -1.45 -27.01 -11.72
C ALA A 928 -2.05 -27.33 -13.09
N LYS A 929 -1.61 -26.63 -14.14
CA LYS A 929 -2.05 -26.91 -15.52
C LYS A 929 -1.22 -28.04 -16.15
N ASN A 930 -1.89 -29.01 -16.79
CA ASN A 930 -1.22 -30.03 -17.61
C ASN A 930 -0.34 -29.38 -18.71
N MET A 931 0.87 -29.91 -18.89
CA MET A 931 1.79 -29.52 -19.96
C MET A 931 2.62 -30.73 -20.43
N THR A 932 2.82 -30.84 -21.75
CA THR A 932 3.59 -31.95 -22.35
C THR A 932 5.09 -31.85 -22.03
N ASN A 933 5.82 -32.96 -22.16
CA ASN A 933 7.28 -32.96 -22.12
C ASN A 933 7.89 -32.03 -23.19
N ALA A 934 7.26 -31.94 -24.36
CA ALA A 934 7.73 -31.12 -25.48
C ALA A 934 7.61 -29.60 -25.21
N GLU A 935 6.61 -29.17 -24.45
CA GLU A 935 6.42 -27.78 -24.04
C GLU A 935 7.24 -27.45 -22.79
N ILE A 936 7.16 -28.27 -21.73
CA ILE A 936 7.78 -27.97 -20.43
C ILE A 936 9.32 -28.03 -20.47
N ARG A 937 9.91 -28.69 -21.48
CA ARG A 937 11.36 -28.68 -21.74
C ARG A 937 11.83 -27.52 -22.61
N GLN A 938 10.92 -26.60 -22.97
CA GLN A 938 11.26 -25.27 -23.47
C GLN A 938 11.40 -24.24 -22.32
N ILE A 939 11.22 -24.65 -21.07
CA ILE A 939 11.36 -23.81 -19.87
C ILE A 939 12.59 -24.28 -19.06
N SER A 940 13.54 -23.37 -18.86
CA SER A 940 14.80 -23.64 -18.15
C SER A 940 14.60 -24.03 -16.69
N VAL A 941 15.31 -25.07 -16.23
CA VAL A 941 15.30 -25.53 -14.84
C VAL A 941 16.09 -24.59 -13.93
N GLY A 942 15.53 -24.25 -12.77
CA GLY A 942 16.23 -23.56 -11.69
C GLY A 942 16.99 -24.53 -10.79
N GLN A 943 18.31 -24.38 -10.69
CA GLN A 943 19.18 -25.30 -9.95
C GLN A 943 19.37 -24.94 -8.46
N GLU A 944 19.28 -23.66 -8.09
CA GLU A 944 19.46 -23.20 -6.71
C GLU A 944 18.21 -22.48 -6.17
N ILE A 945 17.82 -22.86 -4.95
CA ILE A 945 16.98 -22.07 -4.05
C ILE A 945 17.90 -21.58 -2.93
N LYS A 946 18.00 -20.26 -2.75
CA LYS A 946 19.10 -19.66 -1.98
C LYS A 946 19.00 -19.97 -0.48
N GLY A 947 19.76 -20.95 -0.02
CA GLY A 947 19.78 -21.43 1.37
C GLY A 947 19.10 -22.79 1.59
N ILE A 948 18.63 -23.46 0.53
CA ILE A 948 18.03 -24.80 0.60
C ILE A 948 18.79 -25.75 -0.33
N ASP A 949 19.41 -26.78 0.26
CA ASP A 949 20.03 -27.88 -0.49
C ASP A 949 18.94 -28.86 -0.95
N THR A 950 18.61 -28.82 -2.24
CA THR A 950 17.60 -29.70 -2.86
C THR A 950 18.02 -31.17 -2.93
N SER A 951 19.30 -31.48 -2.72
CA SER A 951 19.80 -32.87 -2.66
C SER A 951 19.45 -33.58 -1.34
N ALA A 952 19.12 -32.83 -0.29
CA ALA A 952 18.73 -33.37 1.02
C ALA A 952 17.31 -33.96 1.05
N PHE A 953 16.45 -33.63 0.08
CA PHE A 953 15.05 -34.08 0.02
C PHE A 953 14.89 -35.51 -0.54
N ALA A 954 15.58 -36.47 0.09
CA ALA A 954 15.55 -37.88 -0.29
C ALA A 954 14.26 -38.58 0.18
N GLY A 955 13.15 -38.34 -0.53
CA GLY A 955 11.87 -38.99 -0.27
C GLY A 955 10.73 -38.48 -1.16
N CYS A 956 10.60 -39.03 -2.36
CA CYS A 956 9.40 -38.85 -3.18
C CYS A 956 8.35 -39.88 -2.76
N TYR A 957 7.32 -39.43 -2.03
CA TYR A 957 6.10 -40.22 -1.83
C TYR A 957 5.24 -40.17 -3.10
N ILE A 958 4.79 -41.33 -3.58
CA ILE A 958 3.87 -41.44 -4.71
C ILE A 958 2.46 -41.68 -4.13
N PRO A 959 1.54 -40.70 -4.15
CA PRO A 959 0.13 -41.01 -3.93
C PRO A 959 -0.36 -41.87 -5.10
N SER A 960 -0.99 -43.01 -4.80
CA SER A 960 -1.60 -43.85 -5.83
C SER A 960 -2.72 -43.09 -6.55
N PRO A 961 -2.92 -43.30 -7.87
CA PRO A 961 -4.04 -42.69 -8.60
C PRO A 961 -5.36 -43.29 -8.10
N SER A 962 -5.94 -42.64 -7.09
CA SER A 962 -7.15 -43.10 -6.38
C SER A 962 -8.12 -41.98 -6.05
N VAL A 963 -7.75 -40.71 -6.33
CA VAL A 963 -8.59 -39.52 -6.13
C VAL A 963 -8.63 -38.70 -7.43
N LEU A 964 -9.12 -39.33 -8.49
CA LEU A 964 -9.69 -38.65 -9.67
C LEU A 964 -11.04 -39.28 -9.98
N GLY A 965 -11.94 -39.20 -9.00
CA GLY A 965 -13.34 -39.61 -9.15
C GLY A 965 -14.09 -38.60 -10.01
N ALA A 966 -14.02 -38.75 -11.32
CA ALA A 966 -14.87 -38.00 -12.23
C ALA A 966 -16.32 -38.51 -12.11
N SER A 967 -17.17 -37.73 -11.44
CA SER A 967 -18.62 -37.98 -11.41
C SER A 967 -19.38 -36.69 -11.68
N THR A 968 -19.76 -36.51 -12.94
CA THR A 968 -20.82 -35.57 -13.33
C THR A 968 -22.17 -36.12 -12.86
N GLU A 969 -22.72 -35.60 -11.76
CA GLU A 969 -24.17 -35.44 -11.53
C GLU A 969 -24.46 -34.87 -10.11
N LEU A 970 -25.14 -33.72 -10.10
CA LEU A 970 -26.12 -33.36 -9.06
C LEU A 970 -27.51 -33.67 -9.68
N PRO A 971 -28.62 -33.91 -8.91
CA PRO A 971 -28.88 -33.35 -7.58
C PRO A 971 -29.77 -34.18 -6.61
N ARG A 972 -30.20 -33.52 -5.51
CA ARG A 972 -31.47 -33.67 -4.73
C ARG A 972 -31.57 -34.59 -3.49
N THR A 973 -31.75 -33.90 -2.35
CA THR A 973 -32.74 -34.11 -1.26
C THR A 973 -32.66 -35.33 -0.32
N GLY A 974 -32.54 -35.05 1.00
CA GLY A 974 -33.10 -35.93 2.04
C GLY A 974 -32.43 -35.93 3.43
N PHE A 975 -32.87 -35.05 4.34
CA PHE A 975 -32.83 -35.31 5.81
C PHE A 975 -33.70 -36.56 6.14
N PRO A 976 -33.51 -37.32 7.26
CA PRO A 976 -33.14 -36.81 8.61
C PRO A 976 -32.26 -37.69 9.55
N PHE A 977 -31.79 -37.04 10.64
CA PHE A 977 -31.50 -37.50 12.02
C PHE A 977 -31.29 -39.00 12.38
N ASP A 978 -30.17 -39.30 13.07
CA ASP A 978 -30.12 -39.62 14.53
C ASP A 978 -28.64 -39.59 15.03
N LEU A 979 -28.24 -38.77 16.01
CA LEU A 979 -28.24 -39.03 17.47
C LEU A 979 -27.48 -40.30 17.95
N ALA A 980 -26.29 -40.14 18.58
CA ALA A 980 -26.13 -40.22 20.06
C ALA A 980 -24.68 -40.43 20.59
N GLN A 981 -24.23 -39.51 21.47
CA GLN A 981 -23.29 -39.73 22.61
C GLN A 981 -21.82 -40.11 22.26
N LEU A 982 -20.78 -39.94 23.10
CA LEU A 982 -20.64 -39.93 24.58
C LEU A 982 -19.36 -39.13 24.99
N VAL A 983 -19.44 -37.91 25.56
CA VAL A 983 -19.48 -37.57 27.02
C VAL A 983 -18.12 -37.47 27.77
N ILE A 984 -17.76 -36.22 28.14
CA ILE A 984 -17.10 -35.73 29.39
C ILE A 984 -15.65 -36.17 29.77
N ILE A 985 -14.72 -35.19 29.89
CA ILE A 985 -14.08 -34.73 31.16
C ILE A 985 -13.69 -33.22 31.06
N PRO A 986 -14.11 -32.32 31.97
CA PRO A 986 -13.61 -30.93 32.07
C PRO A 986 -12.57 -30.72 33.20
N GLY A 987 -11.73 -29.67 33.13
CA GLY A 987 -10.71 -29.42 34.16
C GLY A 987 -10.03 -28.04 34.22
N LEU A 988 -10.64 -27.11 34.99
CA LEU A 988 -10.03 -25.96 35.69
C LEU A 988 -9.60 -24.70 34.87
N ALA A 989 -9.76 -23.53 35.52
CA ALA A 989 -9.45 -22.20 34.96
C ALA A 989 -8.76 -21.28 36.01
N ALA A 990 -7.81 -20.45 35.55
CA ALA A 990 -7.11 -19.38 36.29
C ALA A 990 -6.22 -18.56 35.32
N TYR A 991 -5.92 -17.27 35.47
CA TYR A 991 -6.52 -16.19 36.26
C TYR A 991 -6.15 -14.85 35.58
N PRO A 992 -7.10 -13.95 35.20
CA PRO A 992 -6.77 -12.79 34.36
C PRO A 992 -6.35 -11.55 35.16
N TRP A 993 -5.12 -11.04 34.95
CA TRP A 993 -4.73 -9.67 35.32
C TRP A 993 -3.63 -9.08 34.41
N LEU A 994 -3.44 -7.75 34.48
CA LEU A 994 -2.38 -6.95 33.83
C LEU A 994 -2.33 -6.90 32.28
N LYS A 995 -3.34 -6.25 31.68
CA LYS A 995 -3.10 -5.34 30.52
C LYS A 995 -2.85 -3.91 31.06
N ARG A 996 -2.01 -3.11 30.36
CA ARG A 996 -1.68 -1.66 30.54
C ARG A 996 -0.46 -1.25 31.41
N ARG A 997 0.74 -1.38 30.85
CA ARG A 997 1.93 -0.46 30.91
C ARG A 997 3.04 -1.16 30.10
N TYR A 998 3.78 -0.56 29.16
CA TYR A 998 4.04 0.84 28.83
C TYR A 998 3.85 1.15 27.33
N SER A 999 3.82 2.44 26.97
CA SER A 999 4.00 2.94 25.60
C SER A 999 5.13 3.99 25.57
N LYS A 1000 5.86 4.03 24.44
CA LYS A 1000 6.83 5.04 23.98
C LYS A 1000 7.42 6.02 25.00
N ALA A 1001 8.70 5.84 25.36
CA ALA A 1001 9.66 6.94 25.56
C ALA A 1001 11.13 6.45 25.69
N LEU A 1002 11.79 6.04 24.59
CA LEU A 1002 13.19 6.41 24.29
C LEU A 1002 13.60 5.94 22.87
N SER A 1003 14.04 6.88 22.03
CA SER A 1003 14.81 6.62 20.82
C SER A 1003 15.69 7.84 20.53
N MET A 1004 16.99 7.72 20.80
CA MET A 1004 18.09 8.64 20.45
C MET A 1004 19.37 8.14 21.15
N HIS A 1005 20.57 8.23 20.60
CA HIS A 1005 21.02 7.94 19.23
C HIS A 1005 22.55 7.67 19.28
N PHE A 1006 23.06 6.92 18.29
CA PHE A 1006 24.42 6.38 18.10
C PHE A 1006 25.70 7.20 18.44
N ALA A 1007 26.85 6.48 18.40
CA ALA A 1007 28.26 6.91 18.19
C ALA A 1007 29.15 7.03 19.46
N LYS A 1008 30.49 6.80 19.47
CA LYS A 1008 31.53 6.25 18.53
C LYS A 1008 32.82 5.95 19.38
N PHE A 1009 33.98 5.40 18.93
CA PHE A 1009 34.56 5.02 17.63
C PHE A 1009 35.74 4.00 17.79
N THR A 1010 36.56 3.83 16.73
CA THR A 1010 37.93 3.24 16.63
C THR A 1010 38.17 1.72 16.78
N HIS A 1011 38.87 1.21 15.74
CA HIS A 1011 39.39 -0.14 15.48
C HIS A 1011 38.36 -1.28 15.32
#